data_AF-A0A8P0SXR4-F1
#
_entry.id   AF-A0A8P0SXR4-F1
#
_cell.length_a   1.000
_cell.length_b   1.000
_cell.length_c   1.000
_cell.angle_alpha   90.00
_cell.angle_beta   90.00
_cell.angle_gamma   90.00
#
_symmetry.space_group_name_H-M   'P 1'
#
loop_
_entity.id
_entity.type
_entity.pdbx_description
1 polymer ?
#
loop_
_entity_poly.entity_id
_entity_poly.type
_entity_poly.pdbx_seq_one_letter_code
_entity_poly.pdbx_strand_id
1 'polypeptide(L)'
;MRVIGQEGCANTGGQRFRLPAGPEIKGPGTPGGGAEAHRSVLQAPSHRPRKMRLAVRALLACAVLGLCLAVSPEKTVRWCTVSNHEASKCSSFMENMKTVLENGPFVSCVKRTSYLECIKAIWANEADAVTLDAGLVFEAGLNPYNLKPVVAEFYGKDKQTRYYAVAVVKKSSTFNLNQLQGKKSCHTGLGRSAGWNIPMGLLYWKLPEPRESLQKAASSFFTASCVPCVDRTAFPKLCQLCVGKGTDKCACSNHEPYFGYSGAFKCLMEDAGEVAFVKHSTVLENLPNKADLDQYELLCPDNKRKPVGEYKQCYLAKVPSHAVVARSVGGKEDLIWELLNQAQEHYGKDKSKVFQLFSSTLGKDLLFKDSAEGFFRIPPKMDTWLYLGYEYVTALRNLREDVQTQGSTCSNTAEEGYLAVAVVKRLDKTISWNNLQGRKSCHTAVDRTAGWNIPMGLLYNRINHCEFDKFFSQGCAPGSMRNSSLCALCIGSANVPGKECVPNNHERYYGYTGAFRCLVEKGDVAFVKDQTVLQNTGGKNTEDWAKDLKEEDFELLCPDGQRKSVDKAPECFLAKAPNHAVVSRKDKASCVSKMLLDQQNSWRPALSIHLKIQEAETHQMVMGAHVTHKFPRGLTGLGGLSGFTVQRWNLCRTLNKHYYWCYLLKTSLFSKCLA
;
A
#
# COMPACT_ATOMS: atom_id res chain seq x y z
N MET A 1 15.88 -35.25 7.52
CA MET A 1 15.60 -35.04 8.96
C MET A 1 14.37 -35.83 9.34
N ARG A 2 14.51 -36.71 10.33
CA ARG A 2 13.41 -37.49 10.92
C ARG A 2 12.47 -36.57 11.70
N VAL A 3 11.19 -36.88 11.61
CA VAL A 3 10.09 -36.31 12.39
C VAL A 3 10.20 -36.78 13.84
N ILE A 4 10.19 -35.82 14.77
CA ILE A 4 9.96 -35.98 16.22
C ILE A 4 9.17 -34.72 16.57
N GLY A 5 7.89 -34.76 16.92
CA GLY A 5 7.29 -35.48 18.04
C GLY A 5 7.03 -34.45 19.16
N GLN A 6 5.88 -33.78 19.10
CA GLN A 6 5.37 -32.91 20.17
C GLN A 6 4.59 -33.76 21.18
N GLU A 7 4.96 -33.71 22.45
CA GLU A 7 4.11 -34.03 23.63
C GLU A 7 4.80 -33.49 24.89
N GLY A 8 4.19 -32.52 25.60
CA GLY A 8 3.63 -32.68 26.96
C GLY A 8 4.46 -31.85 27.96
N CYS A 9 4.00 -31.20 29.05
CA CYS A 9 2.77 -31.09 29.85
C CYS A 9 2.83 -29.69 30.57
N ALA A 10 1.90 -29.11 31.33
CA ALA A 10 0.70 -29.50 32.09
C ALA A 10 -0.17 -28.22 32.32
N ASN A 11 -1.50 -28.21 32.20
CA ASN A 11 -2.58 -28.70 33.08
C ASN A 11 -2.82 -27.91 34.39
N THR A 12 -3.96 -27.19 34.46
CA THR A 12 -4.96 -27.04 35.58
C THR A 12 -6.03 -26.06 35.08
N GLY A 13 -7.35 -26.18 35.26
CA GLY A 13 -8.24 -27.20 35.80
C GLY A 13 -9.66 -26.90 35.26
N GLY A 14 -10.50 -27.93 35.11
CA GLY A 14 -11.77 -27.84 34.39
C GLY A 14 -12.96 -27.35 35.21
N GLN A 15 -13.95 -26.80 34.50
CA GLN A 15 -15.37 -26.84 34.87
C GLN A 15 -16.22 -27.13 33.63
N ARG A 16 -17.12 -28.11 33.76
CA ARG A 16 -18.08 -28.57 32.74
C ARG A 16 -19.29 -27.64 32.65
N PHE A 17 -19.72 -27.28 31.44
CA PHE A 17 -21.10 -26.90 31.16
C PHE A 17 -21.58 -27.56 29.85
N ARG A 18 -22.72 -28.27 29.94
CA ARG A 18 -23.45 -28.88 28.80
C ARG A 18 -24.21 -27.80 28.04
N LEU A 19 -24.28 -27.92 26.71
CA LEU A 19 -25.24 -27.22 25.86
C LEU A 19 -26.17 -28.23 25.16
N PRO A 20 -27.46 -27.90 24.94
CA PRO A 20 -28.48 -28.81 24.40
C PRO A 20 -28.58 -28.78 22.86
N ALA A 21 -29.11 -29.89 22.33
CA ALA A 21 -29.41 -30.12 20.91
C ALA A 21 -30.71 -29.40 20.46
N GLY A 22 -30.71 -28.92 19.20
CA GLY A 22 -31.87 -28.37 18.51
C GLY A 22 -32.62 -29.42 17.65
N PRO A 23 -33.85 -29.13 17.19
CA PRO A 23 -34.83 -30.16 16.82
C PRO A 23 -34.91 -30.49 15.32
N GLU A 24 -35.23 -31.76 15.04
CA GLU A 24 -35.56 -32.33 13.73
C GLU A 24 -37.01 -32.00 13.31
N ILE A 25 -37.21 -31.76 12.00
CA ILE A 25 -38.50 -31.53 11.35
C ILE A 25 -38.84 -32.77 10.51
N LYS A 26 -40.02 -33.36 10.77
CA LYS A 26 -40.62 -34.51 10.07
C LYS A 26 -41.21 -34.12 8.72
N GLY A 27 -41.00 -34.95 7.69
CA GLY A 27 -41.79 -34.97 6.45
C GLY A 27 -42.79 -36.14 6.43
N PRO A 28 -43.92 -36.06 5.69
CA PRO A 28 -44.92 -37.13 5.62
C PRO A 28 -44.71 -38.04 4.40
N GLY A 29 -45.20 -39.27 4.53
CA GLY A 29 -45.03 -40.36 3.56
C GLY A 29 -46.11 -40.48 2.47
N THR A 30 -45.87 -41.45 1.59
CA THR A 30 -46.74 -41.95 0.52
C THR A 30 -47.67 -43.07 1.01
N PRO A 31 -48.78 -43.33 0.28
CA PRO A 31 -48.90 -44.64 -0.38
C PRO A 31 -49.67 -44.69 -1.71
N GLY A 32 -49.29 -45.66 -2.58
CA GLY A 32 -50.21 -46.65 -3.19
C GLY A 32 -50.81 -46.43 -4.60
N GLY A 33 -50.35 -47.24 -5.58
CA GLY A 33 -51.20 -48.22 -6.34
C GLY A 33 -51.82 -47.90 -7.72
N GLY A 34 -51.57 -48.78 -8.71
CA GLY A 34 -52.40 -49.06 -9.92
C GLY A 34 -51.83 -48.57 -11.27
N ALA A 35 -51.29 -49.42 -12.18
CA ALA A 35 -51.97 -50.18 -13.27
C ALA A 35 -52.66 -49.25 -14.31
N GLU A 36 -52.55 -49.29 -15.64
CA GLU A 36 -52.25 -50.26 -16.72
C GLU A 36 -52.03 -49.42 -18.02
N ALA A 37 -51.04 -49.68 -18.87
CA ALA A 37 -51.10 -50.45 -20.13
C ALA A 37 -51.33 -49.66 -21.45
N HIS A 38 -50.57 -50.12 -22.46
CA HIS A 38 -50.77 -50.09 -23.92
C HIS A 38 -50.36 -48.90 -24.83
N ARG A 39 -49.23 -49.17 -25.51
CA ARG A 39 -49.08 -49.40 -26.97
C ARG A 39 -48.92 -48.19 -27.92
N SER A 40 -47.74 -48.21 -28.52
CA SER A 40 -47.20 -47.57 -29.72
C SER A 40 -48.14 -47.56 -30.93
N VAL A 41 -47.94 -46.60 -31.87
CA VAL A 41 -47.70 -46.85 -33.32
C VAL A 41 -47.56 -45.54 -34.15
N LEU A 42 -46.43 -45.48 -34.89
CA LEU A 42 -46.10 -44.95 -36.23
C LEU A 42 -46.38 -43.50 -36.73
N GLN A 43 -45.35 -43.00 -37.44
CA GLN A 43 -45.21 -41.77 -38.23
C GLN A 43 -45.91 -41.84 -39.62
N ALA A 44 -46.22 -40.68 -40.23
CA ALA A 44 -45.60 -40.10 -41.46
C ALA A 44 -46.45 -38.90 -42.02
N PRO A 45 -46.11 -38.19 -43.13
CA PRO A 45 -45.70 -36.78 -43.13
C PRO A 45 -46.52 -35.86 -44.10
N SER A 46 -46.19 -34.53 -44.19
CA SER A 46 -46.15 -33.74 -45.45
C SER A 46 -46.17 -32.19 -45.28
N HIS A 47 -45.26 -31.55 -46.02
CA HIS A 47 -45.06 -30.17 -46.52
C HIS A 47 -45.91 -28.92 -46.14
N ARG A 48 -45.17 -27.81 -45.92
CA ARG A 48 -45.52 -26.35 -45.97
C ARG A 48 -46.01 -25.89 -47.38
N PRO A 49 -46.40 -24.61 -47.69
CA PRO A 49 -46.28 -23.32 -46.95
C PRO A 49 -47.43 -22.28 -47.09
N ARG A 50 -47.51 -21.29 -46.18
CA ARG A 50 -47.76 -19.84 -46.47
C ARG A 50 -48.02 -19.06 -45.18
N LYS A 51 -47.71 -17.76 -45.21
CA LYS A 51 -48.03 -16.70 -44.22
C LYS A 51 -46.98 -16.44 -43.13
N MET A 52 -45.75 -16.37 -43.63
CA MET A 52 -44.70 -15.39 -43.34
C MET A 52 -45.22 -13.92 -43.34
N ARG A 53 -46.15 -13.57 -42.45
CA ARG A 53 -46.60 -12.18 -42.19
C ARG A 53 -46.98 -11.91 -40.72
N LEU A 54 -47.25 -12.93 -39.91
CA LEU A 54 -47.49 -12.76 -38.47
C LEU A 54 -46.20 -12.73 -37.63
N ALA A 55 -45.18 -13.50 -38.01
CA ALA A 55 -43.93 -13.58 -37.25
C ALA A 55 -43.13 -12.25 -37.24
N VAL A 56 -43.20 -11.46 -38.32
CA VAL A 56 -42.46 -10.20 -38.45
C VAL A 56 -43.06 -9.10 -37.57
N ARG A 57 -44.39 -9.08 -37.36
CA ARG A 57 -45.04 -8.12 -36.46
C ARG A 57 -44.83 -8.46 -34.98
N ALA A 58 -44.74 -9.75 -34.63
CA ALA A 58 -44.38 -10.18 -33.28
C ALA A 58 -42.90 -9.89 -32.95
N LEU A 59 -41.99 -10.02 -33.93
CA LEU A 59 -40.58 -9.67 -33.76
C LEU A 59 -40.35 -8.15 -33.66
N LEU A 60 -41.13 -7.33 -34.36
CA LEU A 60 -41.10 -5.86 -34.21
C LEU A 60 -41.66 -5.40 -32.86
N ALA A 61 -42.66 -6.10 -32.30
CA ALA A 61 -43.16 -5.83 -30.94
C ALA A 61 -42.15 -6.25 -29.86
N CYS A 62 -41.40 -7.35 -30.06
CA CYS A 62 -40.31 -7.76 -29.18
C CYS A 62 -39.08 -6.85 -29.29
N ALA A 63 -38.83 -6.26 -30.46
CA ALA A 63 -37.76 -5.28 -30.64
C ALA A 63 -38.07 -3.93 -29.96
N VAL A 64 -39.33 -3.51 -29.94
CA VAL A 64 -39.75 -2.23 -29.30
C VAL A 64 -39.91 -2.34 -27.78
N LEU A 65 -40.15 -3.54 -27.23
CA LEU A 65 -40.13 -3.76 -25.77
C LEU A 65 -38.75 -4.18 -25.21
N GLY A 66 -37.82 -4.62 -26.08
CA GLY A 66 -36.39 -4.74 -25.77
C GLY A 66 -35.64 -3.40 -25.75
N LEU A 67 -36.36 -2.30 -25.98
CA LEU A 67 -35.88 -0.91 -26.03
C LEU A 67 -36.16 -0.12 -24.75
N CYS A 68 -36.38 -0.79 -23.61
CA CYS A 68 -36.04 -0.18 -22.32
C CYS A 68 -34.53 -0.24 -22.17
N LEU A 69 -33.88 0.91 -22.35
CA LEU A 69 -32.47 1.20 -22.07
C LEU A 69 -31.95 0.37 -20.88
N ALA A 70 -31.41 -0.82 -21.15
CA ALA A 70 -30.71 -1.60 -20.16
C ALA A 70 -29.37 -0.89 -19.93
N VAL A 71 -29.36 0.07 -19.01
CA VAL A 71 -28.13 0.43 -18.30
C VAL A 71 -27.58 -0.90 -17.80
N SER A 72 -26.47 -1.34 -18.39
CA SER A 72 -25.86 -2.60 -18.02
C SER A 72 -25.52 -2.52 -16.53
N PRO A 73 -26.08 -3.38 -15.66
CA PRO A 73 -25.83 -3.31 -14.21
C PRO A 73 -24.33 -3.45 -13.86
N GLU A 74 -23.51 -3.89 -14.82
CA GLU A 74 -22.05 -3.94 -14.73
C GLU A 74 -21.38 -2.56 -14.60
N LYS A 75 -21.92 -1.51 -15.22
CA LYS A 75 -21.31 -0.15 -15.21
C LYS A 75 -21.80 0.78 -14.10
N THR A 76 -22.64 0.29 -13.18
CA THR A 76 -23.16 1.11 -12.08
C THR A 76 -22.31 0.92 -10.81
N VAL A 77 -21.90 2.02 -10.20
CA VAL A 77 -21.27 2.10 -8.87
C VAL A 77 -22.33 2.50 -7.84
N ARG A 78 -22.67 1.58 -6.93
CA ARG A 78 -23.58 1.84 -5.81
C ARG A 78 -22.84 2.52 -4.66
N TRP A 79 -22.98 3.83 -4.56
CA TRP A 79 -22.37 4.63 -3.50
C TRP A 79 -23.19 4.57 -2.22
N CYS A 80 -22.58 4.13 -1.11
CA CYS A 80 -23.26 4.06 0.17
C CYS A 80 -23.22 5.42 0.89
N THR A 81 -24.36 5.83 1.45
CA THR A 81 -24.52 7.08 2.20
C THR A 81 -25.01 6.81 3.62
N VAL A 82 -24.59 7.64 4.58
CA VAL A 82 -24.87 7.41 6.02
C VAL A 82 -25.88 8.39 6.63
N SER A 83 -26.41 9.33 5.84
CA SER A 83 -27.39 10.32 6.32
C SER A 83 -28.32 10.80 5.21
N ASN A 84 -29.40 11.49 5.59
CA ASN A 84 -30.31 12.13 4.64
C ASN A 84 -29.58 13.14 3.75
N HIS A 85 -28.71 13.97 4.34
CA HIS A 85 -27.98 15.01 3.61
C HIS A 85 -26.98 14.40 2.63
N GLU A 86 -26.30 13.32 3.01
CA GLU A 86 -25.43 12.59 2.08
C GLU A 86 -26.23 11.93 0.95
N ALA A 87 -27.39 11.33 1.26
CA ALA A 87 -28.25 10.75 0.23
C ALA A 87 -28.70 11.80 -0.78
N SER A 88 -29.10 13.00 -0.31
CA SER A 88 -29.45 14.12 -1.18
C SER A 88 -28.27 14.60 -2.04
N LYS A 89 -27.08 14.76 -1.44
CA LYS A 89 -25.87 15.12 -2.21
C LYS A 89 -25.50 14.04 -3.22
N CYS A 90 -25.67 12.78 -2.88
CA CYS A 90 -25.43 11.65 -3.78
C CYS A 90 -26.42 11.64 -4.94
N SER A 91 -27.70 11.95 -4.71
CA SER A 91 -28.68 12.11 -5.79
C SER A 91 -28.28 13.24 -6.74
N SER A 92 -27.84 14.39 -6.22
CA SER A 92 -27.29 15.47 -7.06
C SER A 92 -26.04 15.03 -7.82
N PHE A 93 -25.13 14.29 -7.17
CA PHE A 93 -23.93 13.74 -7.81
C PHE A 93 -24.30 12.82 -8.98
N MET A 94 -25.23 11.90 -8.76
CA MET A 94 -25.77 10.99 -9.77
C MET A 94 -26.35 11.74 -10.98
N GLU A 95 -27.23 12.72 -10.77
CA GLU A 95 -27.85 13.46 -11.88
C GLU A 95 -26.83 14.26 -12.69
N ASN A 96 -25.85 14.89 -12.02
CA ASN A 96 -24.81 15.64 -12.71
C ASN A 96 -23.89 14.71 -13.52
N MET A 97 -23.51 13.54 -12.98
CA MET A 97 -22.65 12.60 -13.71
C MET A 97 -23.28 12.02 -14.97
N LYS A 98 -24.62 11.90 -15.04
CA LYS A 98 -25.32 11.50 -16.29
C LYS A 98 -25.05 12.45 -17.46
N THR A 99 -24.81 13.73 -17.16
CA THR A 99 -24.52 14.75 -18.20
C THR A 99 -23.08 14.72 -18.69
N VAL A 100 -22.18 14.12 -17.92
CA VAL A 100 -20.75 14.02 -18.26
C VAL A 100 -20.45 12.72 -19.01
N LEU A 101 -21.12 11.63 -18.62
CA LEU A 101 -20.82 10.28 -19.07
C LEU A 101 -22.02 9.65 -19.77
N GLU A 102 -22.17 9.89 -21.08
CA GLU A 102 -23.24 9.29 -21.88
C GLU A 102 -23.17 7.74 -21.88
N ASN A 103 -21.96 7.17 -21.86
CA ASN A 103 -21.70 5.71 -21.87
C ASN A 103 -20.70 5.24 -20.79
N GLY A 104 -20.39 6.10 -19.82
CA GLY A 104 -19.42 5.84 -18.74
C GLY A 104 -20.04 5.24 -17.49
N PRO A 105 -19.29 5.16 -16.37
CA PRO A 105 -19.81 4.62 -15.11
C PRO A 105 -20.95 5.49 -14.54
N PHE A 106 -22.03 4.83 -14.13
CA PHE A 106 -23.18 5.47 -13.48
C PHE A 106 -23.07 5.38 -11.96
N VAL A 107 -23.64 6.37 -11.25
CA VAL A 107 -23.76 6.33 -9.79
C VAL A 107 -25.18 5.95 -9.42
N SER A 108 -25.34 5.12 -8.40
CA SER A 108 -26.60 4.98 -7.67
C SER A 108 -26.35 5.08 -6.17
N CYS A 109 -27.36 5.49 -5.40
CA CYS A 109 -27.19 5.83 -3.99
C CYS A 109 -27.86 4.79 -3.10
N VAL A 110 -27.10 4.18 -2.19
CA VAL A 110 -27.59 3.20 -1.20
C VAL A 110 -27.53 3.82 0.19
N LYS A 111 -28.69 4.14 0.74
CA LYS A 111 -28.76 4.78 2.06
C LYS A 111 -28.70 3.77 3.20
N ARG A 112 -27.85 4.06 4.18
CA ARG A 112 -27.70 3.39 5.48
C ARG A 112 -27.66 4.46 6.58
N THR A 113 -27.47 4.02 7.82
CA THR A 113 -27.51 4.89 9.02
C THR A 113 -26.15 5.08 9.69
N SER A 114 -25.12 4.35 9.25
CA SER A 114 -23.76 4.46 9.78
C SER A 114 -22.74 3.91 8.78
N TYR A 115 -21.47 4.29 8.97
CA TYR A 115 -20.36 3.75 8.17
C TYR A 115 -20.20 2.24 8.34
N LEU A 116 -20.49 1.68 9.53
CA LEU A 116 -20.44 0.25 9.76
C LEU A 116 -21.51 -0.50 8.94
N GLU A 117 -22.71 0.06 8.86
CA GLU A 117 -23.76 -0.48 7.98
C GLU A 117 -23.38 -0.37 6.50
N CYS A 118 -22.66 0.68 6.08
CA CYS A 118 -22.10 0.75 4.74
C CYS A 118 -21.01 -0.31 4.48
N ILE A 119 -20.11 -0.55 5.44
CA ILE A 119 -19.09 -1.61 5.35
C ILE A 119 -19.78 -2.97 5.17
N LYS A 120 -20.78 -3.27 6.00
CA LYS A 120 -21.59 -4.50 5.89
C LYS A 120 -22.30 -4.59 4.53
N ALA A 121 -22.91 -3.50 4.06
CA ALA A 121 -23.60 -3.47 2.78
C ALA A 121 -22.64 -3.71 1.59
N ILE A 122 -21.42 -3.17 1.63
CA ILE A 122 -20.42 -3.43 0.59
C ILE A 122 -19.98 -4.90 0.64
N TRP A 123 -19.72 -5.42 1.84
CA TRP A 123 -19.38 -6.83 2.03
C TRP A 123 -20.48 -7.78 1.54
N ALA A 124 -21.74 -7.48 1.85
CA ALA A 124 -22.93 -8.23 1.40
C ALA A 124 -23.30 -7.99 -0.07
N ASN A 125 -22.47 -7.25 -0.81
CA ASN A 125 -22.71 -6.90 -2.21
C ASN A 125 -24.04 -6.14 -2.44
N GLU A 126 -24.49 -5.34 -1.48
CA GLU A 126 -25.63 -4.43 -1.56
C GLU A 126 -25.22 -3.00 -1.95
N ALA A 127 -23.96 -2.63 -1.67
CA ALA A 127 -23.31 -1.40 -2.12
C ALA A 127 -21.92 -1.72 -2.72
N ASP A 128 -21.26 -0.75 -3.34
CA ASP A 128 -19.95 -0.95 -4.00
C ASP A 128 -18.84 -0.11 -3.35
N ALA A 129 -19.14 1.12 -2.93
CA ALA A 129 -18.14 2.05 -2.42
C ALA A 129 -18.67 2.94 -1.29
N VAL A 130 -17.77 3.31 -0.37
CA VAL A 130 -17.98 4.34 0.65
C VAL A 130 -16.64 4.97 1.02
N THR A 131 -16.63 6.27 1.31
CA THR A 131 -15.45 6.97 1.84
C THR A 131 -15.36 6.78 3.34
N LEU A 132 -14.20 6.34 3.85
CA LEU A 132 -13.96 6.06 5.25
C LEU A 132 -12.74 6.82 5.78
N ASP A 133 -12.83 7.23 7.05
CA ASP A 133 -11.66 7.61 7.83
C ASP A 133 -10.69 6.43 8.00
N ALA A 134 -9.38 6.67 8.07
CA ALA A 134 -8.36 5.62 8.18
C ALA A 134 -8.58 4.64 9.36
N GLY A 135 -9.20 5.08 10.47
CA GLY A 135 -9.59 4.20 11.56
C GLY A 135 -10.72 3.23 11.18
N LEU A 136 -11.66 3.65 10.34
CA LEU A 136 -12.72 2.80 9.80
C LEU A 136 -12.25 1.98 8.60
N VAL A 137 -11.23 2.43 7.87
CA VAL A 137 -10.53 1.60 6.86
C VAL A 137 -9.89 0.38 7.53
N PHE A 138 -9.31 0.54 8.73
CA PHE A 138 -8.83 -0.59 9.53
C PHE A 138 -9.96 -1.59 9.83
N GLU A 139 -11.08 -1.11 10.34
CA GLU A 139 -12.27 -1.95 10.61
C GLU A 139 -12.74 -2.69 9.36
N ALA A 140 -12.85 -1.97 8.25
CA ALA A 140 -13.30 -2.51 6.97
C ALA A 140 -12.37 -3.60 6.40
N GLY A 141 -11.07 -3.55 6.73
CA GLY A 141 -10.09 -4.55 6.32
C GLY A 141 -10.05 -5.81 7.18
N LEU A 142 -10.73 -5.83 8.33
CA LEU A 142 -10.79 -7.01 9.19
C LEU A 142 -11.73 -8.07 8.63
N ASN A 143 -11.53 -9.31 9.08
CA ASN A 143 -12.47 -10.40 8.85
C ASN A 143 -13.78 -10.11 9.63
N PRO A 144 -14.99 -10.29 9.04
CA PRO A 144 -15.26 -10.90 7.73
C PRO A 144 -15.27 -9.96 6.52
N TYR A 145 -15.19 -8.64 6.74
CA TYR A 145 -15.41 -7.64 5.69
C TYR A 145 -14.35 -7.68 4.57
N ASN A 146 -13.07 -7.75 4.94
CA ASN A 146 -11.93 -7.87 4.01
C ASN A 146 -12.00 -6.86 2.83
N LEU A 147 -12.48 -5.64 3.09
CA LEU A 147 -12.50 -4.54 2.12
C LEU A 147 -11.09 -3.96 1.98
N LYS A 148 -10.82 -3.35 0.83
CA LYS A 148 -9.54 -2.68 0.53
C LYS A 148 -9.78 -1.22 0.14
N PRO A 149 -8.89 -0.29 0.50
CA PRO A 149 -8.93 1.07 0.00
C PRO A 149 -8.50 1.10 -1.48
N VAL A 150 -9.27 1.78 -2.32
CA VAL A 150 -9.04 1.84 -3.77
C VAL A 150 -8.74 3.25 -4.30
N VAL A 151 -9.23 4.28 -3.60
CA VAL A 151 -9.00 5.68 -3.94
C VAL A 151 -8.76 6.48 -2.65
N ALA A 152 -7.72 7.30 -2.62
CA ALA A 152 -7.39 8.14 -1.46
C ALA A 152 -7.72 9.62 -1.75
N GLU A 153 -8.28 10.33 -0.78
CA GLU A 153 -8.36 11.79 -0.84
C GLU A 153 -6.95 12.40 -0.70
N PHE A 154 -6.68 13.50 -1.40
CA PHE A 154 -5.52 14.35 -1.12
C PHE A 154 -5.94 15.74 -0.63
N TYR A 155 -5.09 16.33 0.21
CA TYR A 155 -5.33 17.61 0.85
C TYR A 155 -4.22 18.61 0.57
N GLY A 156 -4.58 19.89 0.55
CA GLY A 156 -3.66 21.00 0.37
C GLY A 156 -3.04 21.05 -1.03
N LYS A 157 -2.37 22.17 -1.32
CA LYS A 157 -1.74 22.41 -2.64
C LYS A 157 -0.60 21.44 -2.94
N ASP A 158 0.06 20.93 -1.89
CA ASP A 158 1.15 19.95 -1.98
C ASP A 158 0.64 18.51 -2.19
N LYS A 159 -0.66 18.33 -2.43
CA LYS A 159 -1.32 17.03 -2.71
C LYS A 159 -0.99 15.93 -1.70
N GLN A 160 -1.09 16.24 -0.41
CA GLN A 160 -0.74 15.30 0.65
C GLN A 160 -1.83 14.25 0.87
N THR A 161 -1.47 12.97 0.90
CA THR A 161 -2.35 11.84 1.25
C THR A 161 -2.32 11.51 2.74
N ARG A 162 -2.00 12.51 3.57
CA ARG A 162 -1.93 12.43 5.02
C ARG A 162 -2.38 13.73 5.64
N TYR A 163 -2.89 13.66 6.87
CA TYR A 163 -3.23 14.82 7.67
C TYR A 163 -2.70 14.68 9.10
N TYR A 164 -2.68 15.79 9.84
CA TYR A 164 -2.26 15.82 11.23
C TYR A 164 -3.47 15.75 12.16
N ALA A 165 -3.47 14.79 13.09
CA ALA A 165 -4.38 14.74 14.22
C ALA A 165 -3.86 15.70 15.31
N VAL A 166 -4.73 16.54 15.86
CA VAL A 166 -4.39 17.57 16.84
C VAL A 166 -5.41 17.62 17.98
N ALA A 167 -4.99 18.11 19.14
CA ALA A 167 -5.86 18.45 20.25
C ALA A 167 -5.96 19.98 20.34
N VAL A 168 -7.16 20.52 20.12
CA VAL A 168 -7.44 21.97 20.14
C VAL A 168 -8.08 22.34 21.47
N VAL A 169 -7.65 23.46 22.05
CA VAL A 169 -8.23 24.06 23.26
C VAL A 169 -8.45 25.55 23.05
N LYS A 170 -9.30 26.16 23.88
CA LYS A 170 -9.34 27.63 23.99
C LYS A 170 -8.08 28.14 24.68
N LYS A 171 -7.53 29.25 24.23
CA LYS A 171 -6.33 29.91 24.79
C LYS A 171 -6.49 30.28 26.26
N SER A 172 -7.71 30.57 26.70
CA SER A 172 -8.06 30.85 28.10
C SER A 172 -7.90 29.65 29.04
N SER A 173 -7.84 28.42 28.52
CA SER A 173 -7.62 27.24 29.34
C SER A 173 -6.18 27.18 29.87
N THR A 174 -5.95 26.49 30.99
CA THR A 174 -4.65 26.50 31.72
C THR A 174 -3.94 25.14 31.80
N PHE A 175 -4.47 24.11 31.14
CA PHE A 175 -3.99 22.72 31.25
C PHE A 175 -3.22 22.24 30.01
N ASN A 176 -2.27 21.33 30.18
CA ASN A 176 -1.53 20.71 29.07
C ASN A 176 -2.05 19.30 28.75
N LEU A 177 -1.49 18.66 27.73
CA LEU A 177 -1.92 17.33 27.27
C LEU A 177 -1.88 16.26 28.37
N ASN A 178 -0.94 16.37 29.32
CA ASN A 178 -0.85 15.46 30.46
C ASN A 178 -1.90 15.67 31.56
N GLN A 179 -2.65 16.78 31.53
CA GLN A 179 -3.60 17.20 32.56
C GLN A 179 -5.06 17.06 32.09
N LEU A 180 -5.32 16.17 31.13
CA LEU A 180 -6.64 15.95 30.55
C LEU A 180 -7.61 15.15 31.44
N GLN A 181 -7.11 14.53 32.51
CA GLN A 181 -7.97 13.79 33.44
C GLN A 181 -8.97 14.73 34.12
N GLY A 182 -10.23 14.33 34.17
CA GLY A 182 -11.31 15.13 34.73
C GLY A 182 -11.78 16.30 33.85
N LYS A 183 -11.24 16.47 32.64
CA LYS A 183 -11.71 17.48 31.68
C LYS A 183 -12.93 17.00 30.90
N LYS A 184 -13.60 17.94 30.22
CA LYS A 184 -14.65 17.67 29.26
C LYS A 184 -14.08 17.57 27.84
N SER A 185 -14.47 16.56 27.07
CA SER A 185 -13.86 16.29 25.76
C SER A 185 -14.84 16.18 24.60
N CYS A 186 -14.44 16.69 23.44
CA CYS A 186 -15.20 16.67 22.19
C CYS A 186 -14.47 15.79 21.16
N HIS A 187 -15.15 14.78 20.62
CA HIS A 187 -14.57 13.78 19.73
C HIS A 187 -15.36 13.72 18.42
N THR A 188 -14.67 13.44 17.30
CA THR A 188 -15.35 13.37 15.99
C THR A 188 -16.25 12.15 15.83
N GLY A 189 -16.02 11.10 16.62
CA GLY A 189 -16.77 9.85 16.62
C GLY A 189 -15.90 8.65 17.00
N LEU A 190 -16.53 7.61 17.56
CA LEU A 190 -15.87 6.36 17.94
C LEU A 190 -15.15 5.72 16.73
N GLY A 191 -13.93 5.23 16.95
CA GLY A 191 -13.14 4.52 15.93
C GLY A 191 -12.49 5.41 14.86
N ARG A 192 -12.73 6.73 14.87
CA ARG A 192 -12.07 7.67 13.94
C ARG A 192 -10.65 7.98 14.38
N SER A 193 -9.76 8.20 13.41
CA SER A 193 -8.32 8.37 13.63
C SER A 193 -8.01 9.51 14.59
N ALA A 194 -8.28 10.75 14.19
CA ALA A 194 -7.95 11.93 15.00
C ALA A 194 -8.88 12.10 16.21
N GLY A 195 -10.15 11.69 16.10
CA GLY A 195 -11.15 11.91 17.14
C GLY A 195 -11.15 10.86 18.24
N TRP A 196 -10.62 9.66 18.01
CA TRP A 196 -10.68 8.57 18.98
C TRP A 196 -9.37 7.79 19.05
N ASN A 197 -8.94 7.15 17.97
CA ASN A 197 -7.84 6.18 18.02
C ASN A 197 -6.52 6.80 18.45
N ILE A 198 -6.13 7.94 17.85
CA ILE A 198 -4.89 8.64 18.21
C ILE A 198 -4.91 9.16 19.65
N PRO A 199 -5.92 9.94 20.09
CA PRO A 199 -5.93 10.43 21.47
C PRO A 199 -6.04 9.29 22.50
N MET A 200 -6.80 8.23 22.21
CA MET A 200 -6.88 7.09 23.12
C MET A 200 -5.57 6.30 23.18
N GLY A 201 -4.88 6.11 22.05
CA GLY A 201 -3.56 5.47 22.03
C GLY A 201 -2.52 6.25 22.85
N LEU A 202 -2.55 7.57 22.79
CA LEU A 202 -1.67 8.43 23.59
C LEU A 202 -2.02 8.41 25.09
N LEU A 203 -3.31 8.37 25.41
CA LEU A 203 -3.79 8.38 26.78
C LEU A 203 -3.84 7.00 27.43
N TYR A 204 -3.68 5.93 26.66
CA TYR A 204 -3.92 4.54 27.08
C TYR A 204 -3.32 4.21 28.46
N TRP A 205 -2.04 4.54 28.68
CA TRP A 205 -1.35 4.29 29.96
C TRP A 205 -1.80 5.14 31.14
N LYS A 206 -2.50 6.25 30.87
CA LYS A 206 -3.11 7.13 31.88
C LYS A 206 -4.58 6.79 32.13
N LEU A 207 -5.18 5.95 31.30
CA LEU A 207 -6.55 5.51 31.50
C LEU A 207 -6.62 4.58 32.72
N PRO A 208 -7.67 4.70 33.55
CA PRO A 208 -7.87 3.84 34.71
C PRO A 208 -8.14 2.39 34.29
N GLU A 209 -7.68 1.45 35.10
CA GLU A 209 -8.02 0.03 34.98
C GLU A 209 -9.46 -0.25 35.48
N PRO A 210 -10.16 -1.28 34.96
CA PRO A 210 -9.75 -2.19 33.88
C PRO A 210 -9.91 -1.57 32.48
N ARG A 211 -8.91 -1.77 31.62
CA ARG A 211 -8.89 -1.26 30.23
C ARG A 211 -9.56 -2.16 29.19
N GLU A 212 -10.15 -3.28 29.61
CA GLU A 212 -10.87 -4.25 28.74
C GLU A 212 -11.91 -3.58 27.82
N SER A 213 -12.55 -2.50 28.28
CA SER A 213 -13.31 -1.58 27.43
C SER A 213 -12.67 -0.20 27.47
N LEU A 214 -12.05 0.17 26.35
CA LEU A 214 -11.47 1.50 26.15
C LEU A 214 -12.51 2.61 26.38
N GLN A 215 -13.76 2.37 25.99
CA GLN A 215 -14.89 3.28 26.26
C GLN A 215 -15.16 3.44 27.76
N LYS A 216 -15.15 2.35 28.54
CA LYS A 216 -15.34 2.40 29.99
C LYS A 216 -14.20 3.17 30.68
N ALA A 217 -12.96 2.90 30.27
CA ALA A 217 -11.79 3.56 30.80
C ALA A 217 -11.81 5.07 30.46
N ALA A 218 -12.12 5.44 29.21
CA ALA A 218 -12.29 6.83 28.79
C ALA A 218 -13.45 7.54 29.51
N SER A 219 -14.58 6.86 29.71
CA SER A 219 -15.76 7.35 30.46
C SER A 219 -15.44 7.66 31.93
N SER A 220 -14.41 7.01 32.48
CA SER A 220 -13.93 7.24 33.85
C SER A 220 -12.81 8.30 33.90
N PHE A 221 -12.08 8.49 32.80
CA PHE A 221 -10.99 9.45 32.69
C PHE A 221 -11.49 10.89 32.48
N PHE A 222 -12.47 11.09 31.60
CA PHE A 222 -13.11 12.39 31.36
C PHE A 222 -14.36 12.55 32.22
N THR A 223 -14.65 13.78 32.65
CA THR A 223 -15.85 14.04 33.49
C THR A 223 -17.14 13.90 32.66
N ALA A 224 -17.11 14.37 31.42
CA ALA A 224 -18.18 14.22 30.44
C ALA A 224 -17.60 14.38 29.03
N SER A 225 -18.19 13.73 28.03
CA SER A 225 -17.73 13.85 26.64
C SER A 225 -18.90 13.95 25.67
N CYS A 226 -18.61 14.38 24.45
CA CYS A 226 -19.39 13.99 23.28
C CYS A 226 -18.53 13.10 22.37
N VAL A 227 -18.89 11.82 22.32
CA VAL A 227 -18.29 10.79 21.47
C VAL A 227 -19.40 10.15 20.64
N PRO A 228 -19.73 10.73 19.47
CA PRO A 228 -20.71 10.15 18.57
C PRO A 228 -20.41 8.69 18.23
N CYS A 229 -21.45 7.92 17.87
CA CYS A 229 -21.39 6.49 17.56
C CYS A 229 -21.19 5.55 18.77
N VAL A 230 -21.08 6.09 20.00
CA VAL A 230 -21.02 5.26 21.21
C VAL A 230 -22.41 4.81 21.63
N ASP A 231 -22.51 3.61 22.20
CA ASP A 231 -23.73 3.17 22.87
C ASP A 231 -23.99 4.03 24.12
N ARG A 232 -24.95 4.96 23.98
CA ARG A 232 -25.35 5.90 25.05
C ARG A 232 -25.94 5.20 26.27
N THR A 233 -26.45 3.98 26.13
CA THR A 233 -27.02 3.21 27.24
C THR A 233 -25.91 2.58 28.08
N ALA A 234 -24.90 2.01 27.43
CA ALA A 234 -23.74 1.44 28.09
C ALA A 234 -22.78 2.51 28.62
N PHE A 235 -22.63 3.64 27.92
CA PHE A 235 -21.64 4.69 28.24
C PHE A 235 -22.26 6.10 28.23
N PRO A 236 -23.18 6.42 29.16
CA PRO A 236 -23.92 7.68 29.15
C PRO A 236 -23.02 8.92 29.26
N LYS A 237 -21.93 8.86 30.03
CA LYS A 237 -20.96 9.98 30.18
C LYS A 237 -20.29 10.35 28.86
N LEU A 238 -20.07 9.38 27.96
CA LEU A 238 -19.46 9.63 26.66
C LEU A 238 -20.40 10.32 25.68
N CYS A 239 -21.71 10.30 25.94
CA CYS A 239 -22.73 10.96 25.15
C CYS A 239 -23.33 12.19 25.88
N GLN A 240 -22.83 12.53 27.05
CA GLN A 240 -23.44 13.52 27.93
C GLN A 240 -23.47 14.92 27.31
N LEU A 241 -22.36 15.33 26.66
CA LEU A 241 -22.20 16.64 26.03
C LEU A 241 -22.79 16.71 24.62
N CYS A 242 -23.20 15.58 24.04
CA CYS A 242 -23.80 15.56 22.71
C CYS A 242 -25.19 16.23 22.71
N VAL A 243 -25.53 16.91 21.62
CA VAL A 243 -26.67 17.85 21.56
C VAL A 243 -27.75 17.43 20.57
N GLY A 244 -27.64 16.25 19.95
CA GLY A 244 -28.70 15.67 19.13
C GLY A 244 -30.01 15.50 19.91
N LYS A 245 -31.14 15.56 19.19
CA LYS A 245 -32.48 15.50 19.80
C LYS A 245 -33.02 14.07 19.82
N GLY A 246 -33.67 13.68 20.91
CA GLY A 246 -34.35 12.38 21.01
C GLY A 246 -33.44 11.19 20.74
N THR A 247 -33.73 10.42 19.69
CA THR A 247 -32.91 9.28 19.24
C THR A 247 -31.62 9.70 18.56
N ASP A 248 -31.52 10.94 18.08
CA ASP A 248 -30.32 11.45 17.39
C ASP A 248 -29.23 11.93 18.35
N LYS A 249 -29.50 11.98 19.67
CA LYS A 249 -28.45 12.28 20.66
C LYS A 249 -27.35 11.23 20.57
N CYS A 250 -26.13 11.67 20.28
CA CYS A 250 -24.94 10.83 20.10
C CYS A 250 -24.95 9.97 18.83
N ALA A 251 -25.80 10.29 17.85
CA ALA A 251 -25.90 9.55 16.60
C ALA A 251 -24.59 9.53 15.79
N CYS A 252 -24.38 8.46 15.03
CA CYS A 252 -23.22 8.29 14.15
C CYS A 252 -23.40 8.97 12.78
N SER A 253 -23.97 10.17 12.77
CA SER A 253 -24.30 10.91 11.55
C SER A 253 -24.44 12.41 11.85
N ASN A 254 -24.64 13.21 10.80
CA ASN A 254 -24.87 14.66 10.90
C ASN A 254 -26.19 15.05 11.61
N HIS A 255 -27.03 14.09 12.02
CA HIS A 255 -28.16 14.38 12.92
C HIS A 255 -27.71 14.72 14.35
N GLU A 256 -26.49 14.32 14.74
CA GLU A 256 -25.81 14.82 15.93
C GLU A 256 -25.00 16.08 15.55
N PRO A 257 -25.36 17.28 16.02
CA PRO A 257 -24.66 18.51 15.63
C PRO A 257 -23.18 18.55 16.03
N TYR A 258 -22.75 17.76 17.02
CA TYR A 258 -21.34 17.62 17.41
C TYR A 258 -20.61 16.47 16.69
N PHE A 259 -21.21 15.87 15.66
CA PHE A 259 -20.58 14.83 14.85
C PHE A 259 -19.51 15.37 13.89
N GLY A 260 -18.46 14.56 13.68
CA GLY A 260 -17.42 14.85 12.70
C GLY A 260 -16.45 15.94 13.14
N TYR A 261 -15.60 16.39 12.22
CA TYR A 261 -14.55 17.37 12.54
C TYR A 261 -15.16 18.72 12.93
N SER A 262 -16.08 19.24 12.11
CA SER A 262 -16.78 20.50 12.38
C SER A 262 -17.60 20.44 13.66
N GLY A 263 -18.32 19.34 13.91
CA GLY A 263 -19.12 19.18 15.12
C GLY A 263 -18.28 19.10 16.40
N ALA A 264 -17.17 18.35 16.39
CA ALA A 264 -16.28 18.29 17.55
C ALA A 264 -15.64 19.64 17.87
N PHE A 265 -15.29 20.44 16.85
CA PHE A 265 -14.81 21.81 17.07
C PHE A 265 -15.94 22.73 17.55
N LYS A 266 -17.17 22.57 17.04
CA LYS A 266 -18.35 23.30 17.51
C LYS A 266 -18.63 23.03 19.00
N CYS A 267 -18.48 21.78 19.45
CA CYS A 267 -18.57 21.40 20.86
C CYS A 267 -17.58 22.14 21.76
N LEU A 268 -16.36 22.42 21.27
CA LEU A 268 -15.39 23.26 21.98
C LEU A 268 -15.77 24.74 21.91
N MET A 269 -16.18 25.22 20.73
CA MET A 269 -16.55 26.61 20.48
C MET A 269 -17.69 27.06 21.41
N GLU A 270 -18.71 26.21 21.58
CA GLU A 270 -19.90 26.44 22.42
C GLU A 270 -19.69 26.12 23.92
N ASP A 271 -18.43 25.95 24.37
CA ASP A 271 -18.07 25.68 25.77
C ASP A 271 -18.69 24.41 26.37
N ALA A 272 -19.20 23.50 25.53
CA ALA A 272 -19.70 22.20 25.99
C ALA A 272 -18.53 21.33 26.49
N GLY A 273 -17.41 21.33 25.76
CA GLY A 273 -16.17 20.67 26.15
C GLY A 273 -14.96 21.61 26.22
N GLU A 274 -13.89 21.15 26.87
CA GLU A 274 -12.66 21.93 27.11
C GLU A 274 -11.55 21.60 26.09
N VAL A 275 -11.62 20.43 25.46
CA VAL A 275 -10.67 19.98 24.42
C VAL A 275 -11.42 19.33 23.26
N ALA A 276 -11.02 19.63 22.02
CA ALA A 276 -11.50 18.97 20.81
C ALA A 276 -10.39 18.21 20.10
N PHE A 277 -10.63 16.93 19.82
CA PHE A 277 -9.70 16.09 19.05
C PHE A 277 -10.12 16.06 17.57
N VAL A 278 -9.37 16.76 16.71
CA VAL A 278 -9.73 17.04 15.31
C VAL A 278 -8.51 17.00 14.38
N LYS A 279 -8.69 17.34 13.10
CA LYS A 279 -7.59 17.51 12.14
C LYS A 279 -7.07 18.95 12.18
N HIS A 280 -5.81 19.16 11.82
CA HIS A 280 -5.16 20.49 11.81
C HIS A 280 -5.90 21.60 11.05
N SER A 281 -6.66 21.25 10.00
CA SER A 281 -7.37 22.24 9.17
C SER A 281 -8.74 22.63 9.73
N THR A 282 -9.27 21.91 10.73
CA THR A 282 -10.66 22.08 11.21
C THR A 282 -10.94 23.49 11.72
N VAL A 283 -10.04 24.08 12.50
CA VAL A 283 -10.25 25.42 13.06
C VAL A 283 -10.36 26.46 11.94
N LEU A 284 -9.45 26.39 10.96
CA LEU A 284 -9.44 27.31 9.81
C LEU A 284 -10.66 27.15 8.90
N GLU A 285 -11.20 25.94 8.78
CA GLU A 285 -12.38 25.63 7.95
C GLU A 285 -13.71 26.09 8.58
N ASN A 286 -13.75 26.26 9.90
CA ASN A 286 -15.00 26.47 10.65
C ASN A 286 -15.06 27.82 11.36
N LEU A 287 -13.95 28.55 11.47
CA LEU A 287 -13.98 29.92 11.99
C LEU A 287 -14.54 30.89 10.94
N PRO A 288 -15.62 31.63 11.25
CA PRO A 288 -16.17 32.63 10.35
C PRO A 288 -15.24 33.84 10.20
N ASN A 289 -14.58 34.24 11.30
CA ASN A 289 -13.60 35.31 11.33
C ASN A 289 -12.21 34.77 11.65
N LYS A 290 -11.24 35.01 10.76
CA LYS A 290 -9.85 34.57 10.96
C LYS A 290 -9.16 35.26 12.14
N ALA A 291 -9.64 36.42 12.57
CA ALA A 291 -9.11 37.11 13.76
C ALA A 291 -9.35 36.30 15.05
N ASP A 292 -10.36 35.43 15.08
CA ASP A 292 -10.65 34.59 16.25
C ASP A 292 -9.74 33.36 16.34
N LEU A 293 -8.85 33.16 15.36
CA LEU A 293 -7.90 32.04 15.36
C LEU A 293 -7.00 32.07 16.60
N ASP A 294 -6.63 33.26 17.06
CA ASP A 294 -5.77 33.48 18.22
C ASP A 294 -6.45 33.13 19.56
N GLN A 295 -7.76 32.85 19.55
CA GLN A 295 -8.49 32.35 20.71
C GLN A 295 -8.29 30.85 20.94
N TYR A 296 -7.61 30.15 20.02
CA TYR A 296 -7.41 28.70 20.06
C TYR A 296 -5.92 28.35 20.03
N GLU A 297 -5.58 27.26 20.71
CA GLU A 297 -4.22 26.70 20.78
C GLU A 297 -4.24 25.19 20.60
N LEU A 298 -3.08 24.63 20.27
CA LEU A 298 -2.83 23.20 20.18
C LEU A 298 -2.13 22.70 21.43
N LEU A 299 -2.57 21.56 21.96
CA LEU A 299 -1.82 20.81 22.98
C LEU A 299 -0.82 19.87 22.30
N CYS A 300 0.45 20.00 22.67
CA CYS A 300 1.55 19.26 22.05
C CYS A 300 1.98 18.04 22.89
N PRO A 301 2.54 16.99 22.27
CA PRO A 301 3.04 15.81 22.99
C PRO A 301 4.15 16.11 24.01
N ASP A 302 4.91 17.19 23.81
CA ASP A 302 5.93 17.68 24.75
C ASP A 302 5.35 18.49 25.93
N ASN A 303 4.02 18.45 26.11
CA ASN A 303 3.24 19.18 27.12
C ASN A 303 3.38 20.71 27.02
N LYS A 304 3.75 21.23 25.85
CA LYS A 304 3.65 22.65 25.54
C LYS A 304 2.36 22.95 24.80
N ARG A 305 2.15 24.25 24.56
CA ARG A 305 1.10 24.75 23.68
C ARG A 305 1.71 25.52 22.52
N LYS A 306 1.04 25.46 21.37
CA LYS A 306 1.43 26.23 20.19
C LYS A 306 0.21 26.83 19.47
N PRO A 307 0.38 27.92 18.72
CA PRO A 307 -0.66 28.44 17.84
C PRO A 307 -1.15 27.39 16.85
N VAL A 308 -2.42 27.48 16.44
CA VAL A 308 -3.05 26.55 15.50
C VAL A 308 -2.28 26.44 14.17
N GLY A 309 -1.66 27.52 13.70
CA GLY A 309 -0.86 27.53 12.47
C GLY A 309 0.42 26.68 12.54
N GLU A 310 0.92 26.38 13.74
CA GLU A 310 2.16 25.62 13.97
C GLU A 310 1.95 24.11 14.10
N TYR A 311 0.82 23.58 13.59
CA TYR A 311 0.46 22.17 13.66
C TYR A 311 1.55 21.20 13.15
N LYS A 312 2.43 21.62 12.22
CA LYS A 312 3.55 20.78 11.75
C LYS A 312 4.60 20.51 12.83
N GLN A 313 4.66 21.33 13.87
CA GLN A 313 5.55 21.20 15.02
C GLN A 313 4.79 20.77 16.30
N CYS A 314 3.45 20.79 16.27
CA CYS A 314 2.59 20.41 17.38
C CYS A 314 1.40 19.59 16.89
N TYR A 315 1.56 18.27 16.87
CA TYR A 315 0.53 17.33 16.47
C TYR A 315 0.65 16.04 17.27
N LEU A 316 -0.43 15.28 17.34
CA LEU A 316 -0.50 14.01 18.07
C LEU A 316 0.04 12.86 17.22
N ALA A 317 -0.38 12.80 15.95
CA ALA A 317 0.11 11.85 14.97
C ALA A 317 -0.15 12.36 13.54
N LYS A 318 0.66 11.87 12.59
CA LYS A 318 0.38 12.01 11.16
C LYS A 318 -0.36 10.76 10.69
N VAL A 319 -1.55 10.93 10.14
CA VAL A 319 -2.46 9.83 9.79
C VAL A 319 -2.74 9.82 8.28
N PRO A 320 -2.97 8.63 7.68
CA PRO A 320 -3.41 8.52 6.29
C PRO A 320 -4.70 9.29 6.03
N SER A 321 -4.87 9.76 4.79
CA SER A 321 -6.12 10.36 4.33
C SER A 321 -7.32 9.44 4.50
N HIS A 322 -8.52 10.02 4.31
CA HIS A 322 -9.70 9.21 4.10
C HIS A 322 -9.59 8.50 2.75
N ALA A 323 -10.16 7.31 2.66
CA ALA A 323 -10.11 6.49 1.47
C ALA A 323 -11.47 5.92 1.13
N VAL A 324 -11.77 5.85 -0.17
CA VAL A 324 -12.86 5.06 -0.72
C VAL A 324 -12.45 3.60 -0.63
N VAL A 325 -13.28 2.80 0.03
CA VAL A 325 -13.08 1.35 0.13
C VAL A 325 -14.04 0.59 -0.78
N ALA A 326 -13.62 -0.58 -1.24
CA ALA A 326 -14.40 -1.51 -2.03
C ALA A 326 -14.05 -2.97 -1.65
N ARG A 327 -14.80 -3.94 -2.18
CA ARG A 327 -14.48 -5.36 -1.98
C ARG A 327 -13.11 -5.70 -2.58
N SER A 328 -12.41 -6.64 -1.97
CA SER A 328 -11.12 -7.11 -2.49
C SER A 328 -11.26 -7.92 -3.80
N VAL A 329 -12.39 -8.63 -3.95
CA VAL A 329 -12.76 -9.43 -5.12
C VAL A 329 -14.05 -8.89 -5.71
N GLY A 330 -14.10 -8.66 -7.02
CA GLY A 330 -15.28 -8.07 -7.68
C GLY A 330 -15.65 -6.68 -7.14
N GLY A 331 -14.65 -5.89 -6.74
CA GLY A 331 -14.81 -4.59 -6.08
C GLY A 331 -15.14 -3.43 -7.02
N LYS A 332 -15.10 -3.64 -8.34
CA LYS A 332 -15.30 -2.59 -9.36
C LYS A 332 -14.31 -1.43 -9.22
N GLU A 333 -13.08 -1.68 -8.77
CA GLU A 333 -12.08 -0.64 -8.50
C GLU A 333 -11.75 0.24 -9.72
N ASP A 334 -11.74 -0.34 -10.93
CA ASP A 334 -11.51 0.39 -12.17
C ASP A 334 -12.66 1.36 -12.46
N LEU A 335 -13.91 0.91 -12.31
CA LEU A 335 -15.11 1.74 -12.51
C LEU A 335 -15.23 2.84 -11.44
N ILE A 336 -14.87 2.54 -10.18
CA ILE A 336 -14.83 3.53 -9.11
C ILE A 336 -13.79 4.61 -9.44
N TRP A 337 -12.60 4.21 -9.89
CA TRP A 337 -11.56 5.16 -10.28
C TRP A 337 -11.98 6.00 -11.48
N GLU A 338 -12.50 5.39 -12.55
CA GLU A 338 -12.97 6.10 -13.73
C GLU A 338 -14.05 7.14 -13.37
N LEU A 339 -15.05 6.73 -12.57
CA LEU A 339 -16.10 7.61 -12.07
C LEU A 339 -15.51 8.82 -11.32
N LEU A 340 -14.63 8.57 -10.34
CA LEU A 340 -14.10 9.62 -9.48
C LEU A 340 -13.10 10.52 -10.20
N ASN A 341 -12.34 9.98 -11.15
CA ASN A 341 -11.43 10.77 -11.98
C ASN A 341 -12.22 11.75 -12.87
N GLN A 342 -13.31 11.30 -13.47
CA GLN A 342 -14.20 12.17 -14.24
C GLN A 342 -14.92 13.19 -13.33
N ALA A 343 -15.41 12.74 -12.17
CA ALA A 343 -16.07 13.62 -11.22
C ALA A 343 -15.17 14.76 -10.72
N GLN A 344 -13.90 14.49 -10.41
CA GLN A 344 -12.98 15.54 -9.95
C GLN A 344 -12.56 16.51 -11.07
N GLU A 345 -12.52 16.06 -12.33
CA GLU A 345 -12.18 16.92 -13.47
C GLU A 345 -13.28 17.95 -13.76
N HIS A 346 -14.55 17.51 -13.66
CA HIS A 346 -15.72 18.33 -13.99
C HIS A 346 -16.33 19.07 -12.79
N TYR A 347 -16.31 18.46 -11.60
CA TYR A 347 -16.97 18.96 -10.39
C TYR A 347 -16.04 19.05 -9.19
N GLY A 348 -14.72 18.97 -9.42
CA GLY A 348 -13.73 19.27 -8.40
C GLY A 348 -13.79 20.72 -7.92
N LYS A 349 -12.85 21.08 -7.04
CA LYS A 349 -12.86 22.38 -6.39
C LYS A 349 -12.84 23.53 -7.40
N ASP A 350 -13.82 24.43 -7.27
CA ASP A 350 -13.99 25.62 -8.11
C ASP A 350 -14.20 25.32 -9.62
N LYS A 351 -14.59 24.08 -9.98
CA LYS A 351 -14.80 23.68 -11.39
C LYS A 351 -16.20 23.95 -11.92
N SER A 352 -17.22 23.89 -11.06
CA SER A 352 -18.61 24.10 -11.46
C SER A 352 -19.40 24.82 -10.38
N LYS A 353 -20.34 25.68 -10.82
CA LYS A 353 -21.30 26.34 -9.95
C LYS A 353 -22.56 25.50 -9.71
N VAL A 354 -22.82 24.51 -10.56
CA VAL A 354 -24.04 23.69 -10.53
C VAL A 354 -23.91 22.56 -9.50
N PHE A 355 -22.73 21.96 -9.41
CA PHE A 355 -22.43 20.91 -8.44
C PHE A 355 -20.96 20.98 -8.03
N GLN A 356 -20.71 20.76 -6.74
CA GLN A 356 -19.38 20.78 -6.14
C GLN A 356 -19.16 19.46 -5.40
N LEU A 357 -18.15 18.70 -5.79
CA LEU A 357 -17.86 17.38 -5.21
C LEU A 357 -17.37 17.51 -3.76
N PHE A 358 -16.51 18.50 -3.49
CA PHE A 358 -15.86 18.75 -2.20
C PHE A 358 -16.48 19.92 -1.43
N SER A 359 -17.77 20.20 -1.62
CA SER A 359 -18.49 21.19 -0.81
C SER A 359 -19.97 20.85 -0.78
N SER A 360 -20.70 21.35 0.21
CA SER A 360 -22.16 21.27 0.24
C SER A 360 -22.79 22.37 1.08
N THR A 361 -23.97 22.82 0.67
CA THR A 361 -24.84 23.69 1.46
C THR A 361 -25.67 22.90 2.48
N LEU A 362 -25.80 21.57 2.29
CA LEU A 362 -26.59 20.70 3.15
C LEU A 362 -25.85 20.32 4.44
N GLY A 363 -24.53 20.53 4.52
CA GLY A 363 -23.72 20.14 5.65
C GLY A 363 -22.25 20.03 5.30
N LYS A 364 -21.45 19.59 6.27
CA LYS A 364 -20.00 19.45 6.15
C LYS A 364 -19.60 18.02 5.84
N ASP A 365 -18.53 17.86 5.05
CA ASP A 365 -17.87 16.58 4.77
C ASP A 365 -18.85 15.50 4.24
N LEU A 366 -19.81 15.87 3.40
CA LEU A 366 -20.81 14.96 2.84
C LEU A 366 -20.21 14.17 1.65
N LEU A 367 -20.22 12.83 1.72
CA LEU A 367 -19.58 11.87 0.79
C LEU A 367 -18.05 11.90 0.80
N PHE A 368 -17.48 13.09 0.73
CA PHE A 368 -16.05 13.39 0.73
C PHE A 368 -15.80 14.59 1.63
N LYS A 369 -14.57 14.72 2.13
CA LYS A 369 -14.21 15.88 2.94
C LYS A 369 -14.24 17.17 2.14
N ASP A 370 -14.72 18.23 2.76
CA ASP A 370 -14.75 19.57 2.14
C ASP A 370 -13.34 20.12 1.91
N SER A 371 -12.38 19.61 2.67
CA SER A 371 -10.96 19.97 2.57
C SER A 371 -10.20 19.19 1.50
N ALA A 372 -10.84 18.21 0.84
CA ALA A 372 -10.22 17.45 -0.23
C ALA A 372 -10.05 18.32 -1.48
N GLU A 373 -8.89 18.19 -2.12
CA GLU A 373 -8.56 18.89 -3.36
C GLU A 373 -8.67 17.95 -4.58
N GLY A 374 -8.93 16.66 -4.35
CA GLY A 374 -9.05 15.62 -5.36
C GLY A 374 -8.70 14.23 -4.81
N PHE A 375 -8.47 13.30 -5.74
CA PHE A 375 -8.20 11.90 -5.45
C PHE A 375 -6.92 11.37 -6.10
N PHE A 376 -6.35 10.33 -5.48
CA PHE A 376 -5.35 9.46 -6.09
C PHE A 376 -5.83 8.01 -6.13
N ARG A 377 -5.57 7.33 -7.25
CA ARG A 377 -5.74 5.88 -7.34
C ARG A 377 -4.74 5.18 -6.43
N ILE A 378 -5.22 4.28 -5.59
CA ILE A 378 -4.35 3.47 -4.74
C ILE A 378 -3.76 2.32 -5.59
N PRO A 379 -2.43 2.05 -5.51
CA PRO A 379 -1.83 0.95 -6.27
C PRO A 379 -2.46 -0.40 -5.94
N PRO A 380 -2.71 -1.30 -6.92
CA PRO A 380 -3.41 -2.57 -6.69
C PRO A 380 -2.78 -3.50 -5.64
N LYS A 381 -1.46 -3.40 -5.44
CA LYS A 381 -0.72 -4.18 -4.43
C LYS A 381 -0.80 -3.59 -3.01
N MET A 382 -1.36 -2.40 -2.85
CA MET A 382 -1.51 -1.75 -1.55
C MET A 382 -2.83 -2.17 -0.92
N ASP A 383 -2.75 -3.11 0.03
CA ASP A 383 -3.88 -3.52 0.85
C ASP A 383 -4.12 -2.53 2.00
N THR A 384 -5.15 -2.82 2.82
CA THR A 384 -5.50 -2.02 4.01
C THR A 384 -4.29 -1.82 4.93
N TRP A 385 -3.50 -2.86 5.16
CA TRP A 385 -2.38 -2.81 6.12
C TRP A 385 -1.24 -1.93 5.61
N LEU A 386 -0.93 -2.01 4.31
CA LEU A 386 0.09 -1.18 3.68
C LEU A 386 -0.36 0.28 3.57
N TYR A 387 -1.64 0.53 3.24
CA TYR A 387 -2.21 1.87 3.17
C TYR A 387 -2.14 2.60 4.51
N LEU A 388 -2.54 1.90 5.58
CA LEU A 388 -2.55 2.44 6.94
C LEU A 388 -1.14 2.63 7.49
N GLY A 389 -0.21 1.78 7.08
CA GLY A 389 1.16 1.75 7.59
C GLY A 389 1.26 0.99 8.91
N TYR A 390 2.38 0.29 9.08
CA TYR A 390 2.61 -0.62 10.21
C TYR A 390 2.46 0.06 11.58
N GLU A 391 2.97 1.28 11.75
CA GLU A 391 2.90 2.00 13.04
C GLU A 391 1.45 2.25 13.46
N TYR A 392 0.61 2.73 12.55
CA TYR A 392 -0.79 3.00 12.84
C TYR A 392 -1.57 1.70 13.06
N VAL A 393 -1.37 0.68 12.23
CA VAL A 393 -1.99 -0.64 12.39
C VAL A 393 -1.63 -1.27 13.74
N THR A 394 -0.36 -1.19 14.14
CA THR A 394 0.11 -1.72 15.42
C THR A 394 -0.51 -0.94 16.58
N ALA A 395 -0.58 0.39 16.50
CA ALA A 395 -1.26 1.20 17.51
C ALA A 395 -2.75 0.80 17.67
N LEU A 396 -3.46 0.55 16.57
CA LEU A 396 -4.86 0.10 16.61
C LEU A 396 -5.02 -1.32 17.17
N ARG A 397 -4.10 -2.24 16.86
CA ARG A 397 -4.10 -3.59 17.45
C ARG A 397 -3.78 -3.55 18.95
N ASN A 398 -2.83 -2.73 19.37
CA ASN A 398 -2.48 -2.57 20.78
C ASN A 398 -3.66 -2.03 21.60
N LEU A 399 -4.48 -1.15 21.03
CA LEU A 399 -5.73 -0.69 21.64
C LEU A 399 -6.79 -1.78 21.81
N ARG A 400 -6.61 -2.95 21.19
CA ARG A 400 -7.51 -4.12 21.26
C ARG A 400 -6.93 -5.30 22.04
N GLU A 401 -5.61 -5.46 22.03
CA GLU A 401 -4.92 -6.69 22.48
C GLU A 401 -3.99 -6.47 23.69
N ASP A 402 -3.93 -5.26 24.26
CA ASP A 402 -3.15 -4.94 25.48
C ASP A 402 -1.65 -5.35 25.43
N VAL A 403 -0.97 -5.16 24.28
CA VAL A 403 0.47 -5.51 24.13
C VAL A 403 1.35 -4.27 23.86
N GLN A 404 2.55 -4.25 24.47
CA GLN A 404 3.59 -3.24 24.24
C GLN A 404 4.80 -3.84 23.48
N THR A 405 5.37 -3.07 22.54
CA THR A 405 6.70 -3.34 21.99
C THR A 405 7.58 -2.10 22.11
N GLN A 406 8.73 -2.23 22.78
CA GLN A 406 9.78 -1.22 22.78
C GLN A 406 10.97 -1.67 21.94
N GLY A 407 11.56 -0.74 21.18
CA GLY A 407 12.77 -0.95 20.40
C GLY A 407 13.78 0.17 20.67
N SER A 408 15.04 -0.22 20.89
CA SER A 408 16.19 0.67 21.06
C SER A 408 16.98 0.84 19.76
N THR A 409 17.98 1.73 19.75
CA THR A 409 18.81 2.11 18.59
C THR A 409 20.17 1.37 18.56
N CYS A 410 20.72 1.13 17.36
CA CYS A 410 22.03 0.48 17.13
C CYS A 410 22.96 1.31 16.21
N SER A 411 24.24 0.93 16.12
CA SER A 411 25.36 1.67 15.51
C SER A 411 25.93 1.03 14.23
N ASN A 412 26.59 1.82 13.37
CA ASN A 412 27.05 1.50 12.01
C ASN A 412 28.57 1.34 11.85
N THR A 413 29.02 0.37 11.06
CA THR A 413 30.37 0.27 10.47
C THR A 413 30.30 -0.29 9.04
N ALA A 414 31.12 0.23 8.12
CA ALA A 414 31.09 -0.14 6.70
C ALA A 414 31.94 -1.39 6.37
N GLU A 415 31.49 -2.20 5.40
CA GLU A 415 32.18 -3.39 4.86
C GLU A 415 32.46 -3.26 3.34
N GLU A 416 33.36 -4.11 2.81
CA GLU A 416 33.97 -3.97 1.47
C GLU A 416 33.12 -4.46 0.27
N GLY A 417 31.99 -5.14 0.48
CA GLY A 417 31.12 -5.65 -0.60
C GLY A 417 31.69 -6.87 -1.37
N TYR A 418 31.05 -7.25 -2.49
CA TYR A 418 31.49 -8.32 -3.41
C TYR A 418 31.56 -7.85 -4.87
N LEU A 419 32.17 -8.63 -5.76
CA LEU A 419 32.35 -8.24 -7.18
C LEU A 419 31.26 -8.85 -8.07
N ALA A 420 30.56 -8.01 -8.85
CA ALA A 420 29.66 -8.47 -9.90
C ALA A 420 30.43 -8.66 -11.21
N VAL A 421 30.29 -9.83 -11.84
CA VAL A 421 31.04 -10.23 -13.04
C VAL A 421 30.12 -10.79 -14.12
N ALA A 422 30.59 -10.74 -15.37
CA ALA A 422 29.97 -11.43 -16.50
C ALA A 422 30.86 -12.62 -16.90
N VAL A 423 30.36 -13.84 -16.76
CA VAL A 423 31.08 -15.09 -17.01
C VAL A 423 30.68 -15.66 -18.36
N VAL A 424 31.65 -16.14 -19.12
CA VAL A 424 31.45 -16.82 -20.41
C VAL A 424 32.27 -18.10 -20.49
N LYS A 425 31.93 -18.99 -21.41
CA LYS A 425 32.75 -20.17 -21.71
C LYS A 425 34.03 -19.72 -22.44
N ARG A 426 35.17 -20.29 -22.06
CA ARG A 426 36.46 -19.99 -22.66
C ARG A 426 36.54 -20.36 -24.14
N LEU A 427 35.80 -21.39 -24.55
CA LEU A 427 35.75 -21.90 -25.93
C LEU A 427 35.09 -20.94 -26.92
N ASP A 428 34.08 -20.17 -26.51
CA ASP A 428 33.50 -19.15 -27.37
C ASP A 428 34.42 -17.93 -27.36
N LYS A 429 35.29 -17.78 -28.36
CA LYS A 429 36.19 -16.62 -28.51
C LYS A 429 35.52 -15.40 -29.15
N THR A 430 34.31 -15.54 -29.66
CA THR A 430 33.62 -14.46 -30.39
C THR A 430 32.92 -13.48 -29.46
N ILE A 431 32.65 -13.87 -28.21
CA ILE A 431 31.92 -13.04 -27.24
C ILE A 431 32.85 -12.10 -26.45
N SER A 432 32.39 -10.87 -26.28
CA SER A 432 32.99 -9.77 -25.52
C SER A 432 31.89 -8.90 -24.90
N TRP A 433 32.24 -8.00 -23.97
CA TRP A 433 31.27 -7.06 -23.40
C TRP A 433 30.59 -6.16 -24.45
N ASN A 434 31.27 -5.89 -25.57
CA ASN A 434 30.79 -4.95 -26.58
C ASN A 434 29.86 -5.58 -27.63
N ASN A 435 29.73 -6.91 -27.69
CA ASN A 435 28.89 -7.61 -28.67
C ASN A 435 27.91 -8.61 -28.02
N LEU A 436 27.36 -8.21 -26.86
CA LEU A 436 26.34 -8.97 -26.15
C LEU A 436 24.95 -8.93 -26.80
N GLN A 437 24.71 -7.99 -27.73
CA GLN A 437 23.42 -7.90 -28.42
C GLN A 437 23.15 -9.16 -29.24
N GLY A 438 21.93 -9.70 -29.12
CA GLY A 438 21.51 -10.95 -29.76
C GLY A 438 22.07 -12.22 -29.12
N ARG A 439 22.91 -12.13 -28.09
CA ARG A 439 23.39 -13.31 -27.34
C ARG A 439 22.33 -13.84 -26.39
N LYS A 440 22.56 -15.06 -25.87
CA LYS A 440 21.74 -15.70 -24.86
C LYS A 440 22.24 -15.37 -23.46
N SER A 441 21.40 -14.81 -22.60
CA SER A 441 21.81 -14.34 -21.28
C SER A 441 21.21 -15.15 -20.11
N CYS A 442 22.00 -15.29 -19.05
CA CYS A 442 21.61 -15.96 -17.81
C CYS A 442 21.74 -15.00 -16.62
N HIS A 443 20.66 -14.84 -15.87
CA HIS A 443 20.55 -13.86 -14.79
C HIS A 443 20.10 -14.52 -13.49
N THR A 444 20.57 -14.03 -12.35
CA THR A 444 20.16 -14.58 -11.06
C THR A 444 18.66 -14.41 -10.78
N ALA A 445 18.10 -13.27 -11.17
CA ALA A 445 16.68 -12.87 -11.17
C ALA A 445 16.61 -11.36 -11.48
N VAL A 446 15.44 -10.89 -11.92
CA VAL A 446 15.13 -9.46 -12.04
C VAL A 446 15.33 -8.76 -10.68
N ASP A 447 15.74 -7.50 -10.70
CA ASP A 447 16.01 -6.62 -9.55
C ASP A 447 17.16 -7.01 -8.60
N ARG A 448 17.90 -8.09 -8.88
CA ARG A 448 19.10 -8.46 -8.10
C ARG A 448 20.35 -7.70 -8.55
N THR A 449 21.23 -7.38 -7.61
CA THR A 449 22.39 -6.51 -7.84
C THR A 449 23.30 -6.96 -8.97
N ALA A 450 23.90 -8.16 -8.88
CA ALA A 450 24.86 -8.64 -9.88
C ALA A 450 24.18 -9.24 -11.12
N GLY A 451 23.04 -9.91 -10.95
CA GLY A 451 22.36 -10.56 -12.06
C GLY A 451 21.49 -9.64 -12.91
N TRP A 452 21.14 -8.44 -12.43
CA TRP A 452 20.23 -7.54 -13.16
C TRP A 452 20.66 -6.07 -13.08
N ASN A 453 20.66 -5.46 -11.89
CA ASN A 453 20.80 -4.01 -11.76
C ASN A 453 22.12 -3.47 -12.34
N ILE A 454 23.25 -4.12 -12.05
CA ILE A 454 24.56 -3.74 -12.57
C ILE A 454 24.64 -3.96 -14.10
N PRO A 455 24.45 -5.18 -14.63
CA PRO A 455 24.59 -5.40 -16.07
C PRO A 455 23.55 -4.62 -16.88
N MET A 456 22.27 -4.61 -16.47
CA MET A 456 21.23 -3.88 -17.20
C MET A 456 21.40 -2.38 -17.09
N GLY A 457 21.90 -1.86 -15.96
CA GLY A 457 22.25 -0.44 -15.82
C GLY A 457 23.38 -0.02 -16.76
N LEU A 458 24.42 -0.85 -16.90
CA LEU A 458 25.52 -0.59 -17.84
C LEU A 458 25.07 -0.67 -19.31
N LEU A 459 24.18 -1.62 -19.64
CA LEU A 459 23.61 -1.75 -20.98
C LEU A 459 22.64 -0.60 -21.29
N TYR A 460 21.80 -0.21 -20.34
CA TYR A 460 20.88 0.93 -20.48
C TYR A 460 21.63 2.21 -20.86
N ASN A 461 22.80 2.46 -20.26
CA ASN A 461 23.64 3.61 -20.61
C ASN A 461 24.12 3.61 -22.08
N ARG A 462 24.07 2.46 -22.76
CA ARG A 462 24.44 2.32 -24.18
C ARG A 462 23.23 2.36 -25.10
N ILE A 463 22.16 1.64 -24.76
CA ILE A 463 20.99 1.46 -25.62
C ILE A 463 19.90 2.52 -25.40
N ASN A 464 19.87 3.14 -24.21
CA ASN A 464 18.94 4.21 -23.83
C ASN A 464 17.44 3.87 -23.97
N HIS A 465 17.08 2.59 -23.82
CA HIS A 465 15.70 2.11 -23.73
C HIS A 465 15.60 0.92 -22.76
N CYS A 466 14.38 0.59 -22.36
CA CYS A 466 14.09 -0.39 -21.30
C CYS A 466 13.69 -1.78 -21.82
N GLU A 467 13.61 -1.91 -23.15
CA GLU A 467 13.30 -3.16 -23.85
C GLU A 467 14.50 -4.13 -23.84
N PHE A 468 14.94 -4.52 -22.64
CA PHE A 468 16.07 -5.44 -22.44
C PHE A 468 15.82 -6.83 -23.06
N ASP A 469 14.55 -7.19 -23.21
CA ASP A 469 14.08 -8.39 -23.91
C ASP A 469 14.30 -8.34 -25.43
N LYS A 470 14.52 -7.15 -26.00
CA LYS A 470 14.94 -6.98 -27.40
C LYS A 470 16.45 -6.93 -27.58
N PHE A 471 17.21 -6.70 -26.50
CA PHE A 471 18.67 -6.64 -26.55
C PHE A 471 19.29 -8.04 -26.65
N PHE A 472 18.86 -8.97 -25.79
CA PHE A 472 19.24 -10.38 -25.87
C PHE A 472 18.25 -11.15 -26.74
N SER A 473 18.73 -12.18 -27.45
CA SER A 473 17.82 -12.99 -28.30
C SER A 473 16.89 -13.86 -27.46
N GLN A 474 17.44 -14.47 -26.41
CA GLN A 474 16.74 -15.29 -25.43
C GLN A 474 17.47 -15.19 -24.09
N GLY A 475 16.79 -15.42 -22.99
CA GLY A 475 17.44 -15.48 -21.69
C GLY A 475 16.71 -16.35 -20.68
N CYS A 476 17.35 -16.50 -19.52
CA CYS A 476 16.64 -16.83 -18.29
C CYS A 476 16.90 -15.73 -17.25
N ALA A 477 15.88 -14.89 -17.04
CA ALA A 477 15.80 -13.87 -16.00
C ALA A 477 14.56 -14.11 -15.13
N PRO A 478 14.67 -14.95 -14.09
CA PRO A 478 13.54 -15.26 -13.22
C PRO A 478 12.88 -13.99 -12.64
N GLY A 479 11.55 -13.92 -12.71
CA GLY A 479 10.76 -12.73 -12.34
C GLY A 479 10.34 -11.85 -13.52
N SER A 480 10.85 -12.08 -14.73
CA SER A 480 10.36 -11.44 -15.96
C SER A 480 8.96 -11.93 -16.36
N MET A 481 8.32 -11.22 -17.30
CA MET A 481 7.04 -11.66 -17.88
C MET A 481 7.20 -13.02 -18.55
N ARG A 482 6.30 -13.96 -18.26
CA ARG A 482 6.43 -15.37 -18.70
C ARG A 482 6.50 -15.54 -20.22
N ASN A 483 5.88 -14.64 -20.98
CA ASN A 483 5.87 -14.63 -22.45
C ASN A 483 7.04 -13.83 -23.07
N SER A 484 7.94 -13.26 -22.27
CA SER A 484 9.12 -12.54 -22.74
C SER A 484 10.24 -13.48 -23.19
N SER A 485 11.06 -13.03 -24.14
CA SER A 485 12.31 -13.70 -24.55
C SER A 485 13.25 -13.97 -23.37
N LEU A 486 13.17 -13.15 -22.32
CA LEU A 486 13.95 -13.28 -21.08
C LEU A 486 13.56 -14.49 -20.22
N CYS A 487 12.45 -15.16 -20.50
CA CYS A 487 12.06 -16.41 -19.84
C CYS A 487 12.28 -17.64 -20.73
N ALA A 488 12.71 -17.47 -21.98
CA ALA A 488 12.74 -18.55 -22.99
C ALA A 488 13.72 -19.69 -22.66
N LEU A 489 14.80 -19.42 -21.92
CA LEU A 489 15.79 -20.44 -21.55
C LEU A 489 15.49 -21.13 -20.22
N CYS A 490 14.64 -20.53 -19.38
CA CYS A 490 14.29 -21.03 -18.06
C CYS A 490 13.66 -22.42 -18.11
N ILE A 491 13.94 -23.26 -17.11
CA ILE A 491 13.62 -24.71 -17.16
C ILE A 491 12.70 -25.18 -16.04
N GLY A 492 12.26 -24.28 -15.17
CA GLY A 492 11.36 -24.57 -14.07
C GLY A 492 11.91 -25.65 -13.13
N SER A 493 10.98 -26.34 -12.45
CA SER A 493 11.32 -27.36 -11.48
C SER A 493 11.44 -28.72 -12.14
N ALA A 494 12.32 -29.58 -11.61
CA ALA A 494 12.36 -30.98 -12.00
C ALA A 494 11.08 -31.74 -11.59
N ASN A 495 10.43 -31.32 -10.49
CA ASN A 495 9.35 -32.09 -9.86
C ASN A 495 7.97 -31.43 -10.02
N VAL A 496 7.91 -30.14 -10.37
CA VAL A 496 6.68 -29.37 -10.42
C VAL A 496 6.58 -28.65 -11.77
N PRO A 497 5.67 -29.06 -12.66
CA PRO A 497 5.44 -28.39 -13.94
C PRO A 497 5.01 -26.93 -13.75
N GLY A 498 5.29 -26.10 -14.76
CA GLY A 498 4.77 -24.74 -14.82
C GLY A 498 5.48 -23.74 -13.90
N LYS A 499 6.67 -24.09 -13.41
CA LYS A 499 7.52 -23.24 -12.55
C LYS A 499 8.62 -22.52 -13.32
N GLU A 500 8.54 -22.45 -14.65
CA GLU A 500 9.51 -21.75 -15.47
C GLU A 500 9.52 -20.26 -15.13
N CYS A 501 10.71 -19.69 -14.99
CA CYS A 501 10.95 -18.26 -14.78
C CYS A 501 10.41 -17.68 -13.46
N VAL A 502 10.00 -18.52 -12.50
CA VAL A 502 9.58 -18.03 -11.17
C VAL A 502 10.81 -17.56 -10.37
N PRO A 503 10.75 -16.41 -9.65
CA PRO A 503 11.90 -15.85 -8.94
C PRO A 503 12.15 -16.56 -7.58
N ASN A 504 12.22 -17.89 -7.58
CA ASN A 504 12.54 -18.72 -6.42
C ASN A 504 13.18 -20.06 -6.84
N ASN A 505 13.60 -20.87 -5.86
CA ASN A 505 14.33 -22.12 -6.08
C ASN A 505 13.54 -23.25 -6.76
N HIS A 506 12.24 -23.06 -7.08
CA HIS A 506 11.57 -23.98 -8.00
C HIS A 506 12.13 -23.86 -9.41
N GLU A 507 12.61 -22.70 -9.83
CA GLU A 507 13.34 -22.53 -11.08
C GLU A 507 14.80 -22.96 -10.88
N ARG A 508 15.25 -24.00 -11.59
CA ARG A 508 16.61 -24.52 -11.46
C ARG A 508 17.69 -23.56 -11.95
N TYR A 509 17.34 -22.59 -12.79
CA TYR A 509 18.24 -21.51 -13.21
C TYR A 509 18.18 -20.26 -12.32
N TYR A 510 17.48 -20.31 -11.18
CA TYR A 510 17.41 -19.19 -10.24
C TYR A 510 18.66 -19.03 -9.36
N GLY A 511 19.00 -17.78 -9.04
CA GLY A 511 20.10 -17.45 -8.15
C GLY A 511 21.48 -17.54 -8.79
N TYR A 512 22.55 -17.42 -7.99
CA TYR A 512 23.93 -17.43 -8.49
C TYR A 512 24.27 -18.77 -9.16
N THR A 513 24.05 -19.87 -8.44
CA THR A 513 24.28 -21.23 -8.94
C THR A 513 23.44 -21.54 -10.18
N GLY A 514 22.15 -21.19 -10.16
CA GLY A 514 21.26 -21.43 -11.29
C GLY A 514 21.62 -20.62 -12.54
N ALA A 515 22.02 -19.36 -12.40
CA ALA A 515 22.47 -18.55 -13.52
C ALA A 515 23.79 -19.08 -14.13
N PHE A 516 24.70 -19.59 -13.30
CA PHE A 516 25.91 -20.25 -13.78
C PHE A 516 25.59 -21.59 -14.48
N ARG A 517 24.68 -22.39 -13.91
CA ARG A 517 24.16 -23.60 -14.56
C ARG A 517 23.53 -23.30 -15.92
N CYS A 518 22.75 -22.22 -16.02
CA CYS A 518 22.17 -21.74 -17.26
C CYS A 518 23.24 -21.46 -18.32
N LEU A 519 24.36 -20.84 -17.95
CA LEU A 519 25.50 -20.64 -18.87
C LEU A 519 26.06 -21.99 -19.33
N VAL A 520 26.30 -22.92 -18.40
CA VAL A 520 26.83 -24.25 -18.72
C VAL A 520 25.94 -24.96 -19.74
N GLU A 521 24.62 -24.97 -19.52
CA GLU A 521 23.67 -25.78 -20.29
C GLU A 521 23.12 -25.08 -21.55
N LYS A 522 22.89 -23.76 -21.56
CA LYS A 522 22.13 -23.09 -22.65
C LYS A 522 22.58 -21.68 -23.06
N GLY A 523 23.04 -20.87 -22.12
CA GLY A 523 23.36 -19.46 -22.34
C GLY A 523 24.77 -19.21 -22.86
N ASP A 524 25.02 -17.98 -23.32
CA ASP A 524 26.33 -17.53 -23.79
C ASP A 524 27.06 -16.73 -22.70
N VAL A 525 26.32 -16.00 -21.85
CA VAL A 525 26.85 -15.19 -20.75
C VAL A 525 26.01 -15.35 -19.48
N ALA A 526 26.66 -15.46 -18.32
CA ALA A 526 26.01 -15.40 -17.00
C ALA A 526 26.45 -14.19 -16.19
N PHE A 527 25.49 -13.48 -15.61
CA PHE A 527 25.73 -12.36 -14.70
C PHE A 527 25.61 -12.82 -13.25
N VAL A 528 26.75 -12.94 -12.56
CA VAL A 528 26.85 -13.54 -11.22
C VAL A 528 27.89 -12.80 -10.37
N LYS A 529 28.15 -13.28 -9.14
CA LYS A 529 29.32 -12.84 -8.35
C LYS A 529 30.56 -13.65 -8.73
N ASP A 530 31.73 -13.06 -8.59
CA ASP A 530 33.05 -13.66 -8.84
C ASP A 530 33.23 -15.07 -8.24
N GLN A 531 32.87 -15.26 -6.98
CA GLN A 531 33.01 -16.55 -6.28
C GLN A 531 32.13 -17.68 -6.85
N THR A 532 31.14 -17.37 -7.70
CA THR A 532 30.16 -18.36 -8.16
C THR A 532 30.82 -19.48 -8.96
N VAL A 533 31.76 -19.14 -9.85
CA VAL A 533 32.49 -20.15 -10.64
C VAL A 533 33.34 -21.02 -9.72
N LEU A 534 34.13 -20.38 -8.85
CA LEU A 534 34.99 -21.05 -7.86
C LEU A 534 34.23 -22.02 -6.95
N GLN A 535 32.96 -21.75 -6.65
CA GLN A 535 32.10 -22.58 -5.79
C GLN A 535 31.47 -23.76 -6.54
N ASN A 536 31.43 -23.73 -7.87
CA ASN A 536 30.73 -24.72 -8.71
C ASN A 536 31.65 -25.49 -9.67
N THR A 537 32.97 -25.36 -9.52
CA THR A 537 33.98 -26.05 -10.33
C THR A 537 35.00 -26.76 -9.44
N GLY A 538 35.86 -27.60 -10.05
CA GLY A 538 36.94 -28.29 -9.34
C GLY A 538 36.44 -29.27 -8.28
N GLY A 539 35.29 -29.91 -8.54
CA GLY A 539 34.68 -30.90 -7.64
C GLY A 539 34.00 -30.34 -6.39
N LYS A 540 33.92 -29.00 -6.21
CA LYS A 540 33.27 -28.40 -5.03
C LYS A 540 31.75 -28.50 -5.06
N ASN A 541 31.15 -28.59 -6.25
CA ASN A 541 29.75 -28.92 -6.43
C ASN A 541 29.66 -30.33 -7.04
N THR A 542 29.05 -31.26 -6.29
CA THR A 542 28.96 -32.68 -6.66
C THR A 542 27.71 -33.01 -7.47
N GLU A 543 26.88 -32.03 -7.81
CA GLU A 543 25.72 -32.26 -8.68
C GLU A 543 26.15 -32.65 -10.10
N ASP A 544 25.32 -33.45 -10.77
CA ASP A 544 25.65 -34.05 -12.08
C ASP A 544 26.03 -33.04 -13.17
N TRP A 545 25.47 -31.83 -13.14
CA TRP A 545 25.77 -30.79 -14.12
C TRP A 545 27.09 -30.05 -13.84
N ALA A 546 27.65 -30.17 -12.63
CA ALA A 546 28.78 -29.36 -12.15
C ALA A 546 30.03 -30.18 -11.81
N LYS A 547 29.89 -31.47 -11.49
CA LYS A 547 30.95 -32.33 -10.93
C LYS A 547 32.25 -32.37 -11.76
N ASP A 548 32.13 -32.27 -13.08
CA ASP A 548 33.26 -32.37 -14.02
C ASP A 548 33.75 -31.00 -14.54
N LEU A 549 33.17 -29.89 -14.07
CA LEU A 549 33.52 -28.55 -14.54
C LEU A 549 34.86 -28.09 -13.98
N LYS A 550 35.72 -27.53 -14.84
CA LYS A 550 36.97 -26.91 -14.43
C LYS A 550 36.87 -25.39 -14.49
N GLU A 551 37.54 -24.71 -13.56
CA GLU A 551 37.56 -23.25 -13.52
C GLU A 551 38.15 -22.64 -14.81
N GLU A 552 39.18 -23.28 -15.35
CA GLU A 552 39.89 -22.89 -16.57
C GLU A 552 39.04 -22.92 -17.84
N ASP A 553 37.84 -23.51 -17.79
CA ASP A 553 36.86 -23.54 -18.89
C ASP A 553 36.05 -22.24 -18.99
N PHE A 554 36.24 -21.30 -18.06
CA PHE A 554 35.49 -20.06 -17.97
C PHE A 554 36.40 -18.82 -17.95
N GLU A 555 35.89 -17.72 -18.48
CA GLU A 555 36.56 -16.42 -18.49
C GLU A 555 35.56 -15.31 -18.11
N LEU A 556 36.08 -14.18 -17.66
CA LEU A 556 35.31 -12.98 -17.33
C LEU A 556 35.34 -11.99 -18.50
N LEU A 557 34.20 -11.35 -18.78
CA LEU A 557 34.13 -10.21 -19.69
C LEU A 557 34.37 -8.91 -18.92
N CYS A 558 35.38 -8.17 -19.33
CA CYS A 558 35.72 -6.88 -18.74
C CYS A 558 34.96 -5.75 -19.48
N PRO A 559 34.57 -4.66 -18.80
CA PRO A 559 33.84 -3.55 -19.44
C PRO A 559 34.58 -2.87 -20.61
N ASP A 560 35.91 -2.97 -20.63
CA ASP A 560 36.80 -2.47 -21.70
C ASP A 560 36.83 -3.37 -22.95
N GLY A 561 36.13 -4.51 -22.93
CA GLY A 561 36.07 -5.48 -24.01
C GLY A 561 37.10 -6.61 -23.90
N GLN A 562 38.03 -6.55 -22.94
CA GLN A 562 38.99 -7.61 -22.68
C GLN A 562 38.34 -8.82 -22.00
N ARG A 563 39.09 -9.91 -21.95
CA ARG A 563 38.75 -11.12 -21.21
C ARG A 563 39.87 -11.47 -20.26
N LYS A 564 39.52 -11.88 -19.04
CA LYS A 564 40.49 -12.36 -18.05
C LYS A 564 40.03 -13.68 -17.43
N SER A 565 40.98 -14.40 -16.86
CA SER A 565 40.69 -15.59 -16.05
C SER A 565 39.87 -15.23 -14.81
N VAL A 566 39.14 -16.20 -14.27
CA VAL A 566 38.21 -16.02 -13.14
C VAL A 566 38.91 -15.54 -11.87
N ASP A 567 40.14 -16.01 -11.61
CA ASP A 567 41.00 -15.58 -10.50
C ASP A 567 41.39 -14.08 -10.56
N LYS A 568 41.25 -13.46 -11.74
CA LYS A 568 41.53 -12.03 -11.97
C LYS A 568 40.29 -11.14 -11.83
N ALA A 569 39.24 -11.62 -11.16
CA ALA A 569 38.04 -10.83 -10.88
C ALA A 569 38.30 -9.43 -10.28
N PRO A 570 39.26 -9.22 -9.34
CA PRO A 570 39.58 -7.88 -8.82
C PRO A 570 40.06 -6.89 -9.88
N GLU A 571 40.53 -7.38 -11.03
CA GLU A 571 40.98 -6.56 -12.15
C GLU A 571 40.01 -6.57 -13.34
N CYS A 572 38.93 -7.35 -13.28
CA CYS A 572 37.95 -7.53 -14.36
C CYS A 572 36.56 -7.85 -13.79
N PHE A 573 35.82 -6.79 -13.47
CA PHE A 573 34.47 -6.86 -12.92
C PHE A 573 33.63 -5.70 -13.45
N LEU A 574 32.31 -5.83 -13.34
CA LEU A 574 31.37 -4.81 -13.83
C LEU A 574 31.20 -3.67 -12.83
N ALA A 575 30.99 -4.01 -11.55
CA ALA A 575 30.95 -3.07 -10.43
C ALA A 575 31.07 -3.82 -9.09
N LYS A 576 31.42 -3.08 -8.03
CA LYS A 576 31.30 -3.57 -6.65
C LYS A 576 29.83 -3.55 -6.23
N ALA A 577 29.39 -4.62 -5.58
CA ALA A 577 28.04 -4.81 -5.08
C ALA A 577 28.05 -4.86 -3.54
N PRO A 578 27.08 -4.22 -2.85
CA PRO A 578 26.96 -4.34 -1.40
C PRO A 578 26.71 -5.78 -0.96
N ASN A 579 27.22 -6.16 0.21
CA ASN A 579 26.92 -7.46 0.82
C ASN A 579 25.41 -7.65 0.99
N HIS A 580 24.95 -8.90 0.95
CA HIS A 580 23.58 -9.20 1.34
C HIS A 580 23.41 -8.89 2.82
N ALA A 581 22.31 -8.23 3.17
CA ALA A 581 22.03 -7.83 4.54
C ALA A 581 20.70 -8.43 5.01
N VAL A 582 20.63 -8.79 6.29
CA VAL A 582 19.36 -9.07 6.95
C VAL A 582 18.67 -7.73 7.21
N VAL A 583 17.46 -7.57 6.70
CA VAL A 583 16.64 -6.37 6.95
C VAL A 583 15.52 -6.70 7.93
N SER A 584 15.25 -5.77 8.82
CA SER A 584 14.10 -5.82 9.72
C SER A 584 13.47 -4.44 9.83
N ARG A 585 12.26 -4.38 10.37
CA ARG A 585 11.66 -3.09 10.71
C ARG A 585 12.48 -2.41 11.83
N LYS A 586 12.50 -1.09 11.83
CA LYS A 586 13.26 -0.28 12.79
C LYS A 586 12.93 -0.65 14.25
N ASP A 587 11.66 -0.91 14.55
CA ASP A 587 11.19 -1.31 15.89
C ASP A 587 11.67 -2.70 16.34
N LYS A 588 12.15 -3.54 15.41
CA LYS A 588 12.63 -4.91 15.68
C LYS A 588 14.12 -5.10 15.40
N ALA A 589 14.80 -4.11 14.83
CA ALA A 589 16.20 -4.21 14.39
C ALA A 589 17.14 -4.71 15.50
N SER A 590 17.09 -4.12 16.71
CA SER A 590 17.92 -4.56 17.84
C SER A 590 17.62 -5.98 18.30
N CYS A 591 16.35 -6.38 18.33
CA CYS A 591 15.94 -7.71 18.76
C CYS A 591 16.42 -8.78 17.77
N VAL A 592 16.22 -8.54 16.46
CA VAL A 592 16.72 -9.41 15.41
C VAL A 592 18.24 -9.50 15.44
N SER A 593 18.92 -8.36 15.64
CA SER A 593 20.37 -8.31 15.74
C SER A 593 20.90 -9.18 16.88
N LYS A 594 20.37 -8.97 18.09
CA LYS A 594 20.74 -9.76 19.27
C LYS A 594 20.50 -11.26 19.04
N MET A 595 19.30 -11.62 18.59
CA MET A 595 18.94 -13.01 18.35
C MET A 595 19.90 -13.69 17.38
N LEU A 596 20.23 -13.04 16.26
CA LEU A 596 21.13 -13.62 15.26
C LEU A 596 22.57 -13.75 15.74
N LEU A 597 23.07 -12.81 16.56
CA LEU A 597 24.39 -12.92 17.20
C LEU A 597 24.45 -14.11 18.16
N ASP A 598 23.41 -14.27 18.98
CA ASP A 598 23.30 -15.38 19.95
C ASP A 598 23.24 -16.73 19.22
N GLN A 599 22.43 -16.82 18.14
CA GLN A 599 22.33 -18.02 17.30
C GLN A 599 23.66 -18.33 16.61
N GLN A 600 24.34 -17.34 16.02
CA GLN A 600 25.62 -17.58 15.36
C GLN A 600 26.66 -18.13 16.33
N ASN A 601 26.77 -17.56 17.53
CA ASN A 601 27.72 -18.03 18.54
C ASN A 601 27.40 -19.44 19.04
N SER A 602 26.11 -19.79 19.12
CA SER A 602 25.66 -21.11 19.59
C SER A 602 25.85 -22.22 18.53
N TRP A 603 25.84 -21.89 17.23
CA TRP A 603 25.92 -22.86 16.12
C TRP A 603 27.31 -22.90 15.45
N ARG A 604 28.28 -22.14 15.98
CA ARG A 604 29.66 -22.02 15.45
C ARG A 604 30.41 -23.35 15.20
N PRO A 605 30.20 -24.46 15.92
CA PRO A 605 30.92 -25.70 15.59
C PRO A 605 30.50 -26.35 14.26
N ALA A 606 29.43 -25.87 13.60
CA ALA A 606 28.89 -26.48 12.38
C ALA A 606 28.91 -25.58 11.12
N LEU A 607 29.25 -24.29 11.23
CA LEU A 607 29.17 -23.34 10.11
C LEU A 607 30.35 -22.36 10.11
N SER A 608 31.18 -22.44 9.06
CA SER A 608 32.25 -21.47 8.78
C SER A 608 31.67 -20.19 8.15
N ILE A 609 30.79 -19.49 8.88
CA ILE A 609 30.16 -18.23 8.43
C ILE A 609 30.34 -17.16 9.51
N HIS A 610 30.98 -16.06 9.12
CA HIS A 610 31.00 -14.81 9.89
C HIS A 610 29.80 -13.96 9.47
N LEU A 611 28.67 -14.05 10.18
CA LEU A 611 27.62 -13.04 10.11
C LEU A 611 28.04 -11.81 10.93
N LYS A 612 27.88 -10.62 10.34
CA LYS A 612 27.90 -9.32 11.01
C LYS A 612 26.62 -8.60 10.63
N ILE A 613 25.97 -7.97 11.61
CA ILE A 613 24.62 -7.39 11.45
C ILE A 613 24.77 -5.88 11.37
N GLN A 614 24.13 -5.28 10.36
CA GLN A 614 24.20 -3.84 10.07
C GLN A 614 22.79 -3.29 9.79
N GLU A 615 22.55 -2.03 10.14
CA GLU A 615 21.43 -1.26 9.63
C GLU A 615 21.91 -0.54 8.35
N ALA A 616 21.17 -0.67 7.25
CA ALA A 616 21.32 0.21 6.11
C ALA A 616 20.26 1.31 6.25
N GLU A 617 20.64 2.50 6.69
CA GLU A 617 19.86 3.67 6.31
C GLU A 617 19.88 3.76 4.79
N THR A 618 18.75 4.04 4.15
CA THR A 618 18.74 4.47 2.75
C THR A 618 19.37 5.87 2.65
N HIS A 619 20.65 5.99 2.96
CA HIS A 619 21.47 7.08 2.46
C HIS A 619 21.73 6.78 0.99
N GLN A 620 21.16 7.63 0.17
CA GLN A 620 21.31 7.68 -1.27
C GLN A 620 22.81 7.64 -1.63
N MET A 621 23.32 6.50 -2.11
CA MET A 621 24.64 6.41 -2.71
C MET A 621 24.68 7.36 -3.90
N VAL A 622 25.26 8.54 -3.71
CA VAL A 622 25.78 9.37 -4.77
C VAL A 622 27.06 8.69 -5.24
N MET A 623 27.04 8.10 -6.43
CA MET A 623 28.28 7.70 -7.10
C MET A 623 29.04 8.97 -7.49
N GLY A 624 29.93 9.41 -6.62
CA GLY A 624 30.98 10.36 -6.99
C GLY A 624 32.02 9.63 -7.82
N ALA A 625 32.06 9.88 -9.13
CA ALA A 625 33.20 9.50 -9.95
C ALA A 625 34.40 10.35 -9.50
N HIS A 626 35.27 9.79 -8.67
CA HIS A 626 36.62 10.33 -8.49
C HIS A 626 37.41 10.01 -9.75
N VAL A 627 37.36 10.93 -10.72
CA VAL A 627 38.36 10.99 -11.79
C VAL A 627 39.60 11.65 -11.18
N THR A 628 40.56 10.84 -10.76
CA THR A 628 41.89 11.33 -10.41
C THR A 628 42.65 11.66 -11.70
N HIS A 629 42.53 12.91 -12.17
CA HIS A 629 43.53 13.46 -13.08
C HIS A 629 44.72 13.99 -12.24
N LYS A 630 45.77 13.18 -12.16
CA LYS A 630 47.13 13.67 -11.85
C LYS A 630 47.67 14.33 -13.11
N PHE A 631 48.06 15.60 -13.05
CA PHE A 631 49.19 16.21 -13.79
C PHE A 631 49.52 17.59 -13.16
N PRO A 632 50.74 18.14 -13.34
CA PRO A 632 51.55 18.71 -12.26
C PRO A 632 51.38 20.22 -12.11
N ARG A 633 51.77 20.74 -10.93
CA ARG A 633 51.89 22.18 -10.68
C ARG A 633 53.08 22.77 -11.44
N GLY A 634 52.85 23.86 -12.17
CA GLY A 634 53.89 24.72 -12.72
C GLY A 634 53.34 26.00 -13.36
N LEU A 635 53.70 27.14 -12.73
CA LEU A 635 53.98 28.46 -13.33
C LEU A 635 52.86 29.34 -13.93
N THR A 636 52.55 30.41 -13.19
CA THR A 636 52.54 31.84 -13.58
C THR A 636 51.94 32.31 -14.92
N GLY A 637 50.95 33.20 -14.82
CA GLY A 637 51.03 34.55 -15.44
C GLY A 637 50.36 34.82 -16.80
N LEU A 638 49.48 35.84 -16.78
CA LEU A 638 49.15 36.82 -17.83
C LEU A 638 48.31 36.42 -19.07
N GLY A 639 47.17 37.12 -19.23
CA GLY A 639 46.89 37.91 -20.44
C GLY A 639 45.89 37.39 -21.49
N GLY A 640 44.75 38.07 -21.62
CA GLY A 640 44.28 38.59 -22.93
C GLY A 640 43.31 37.77 -23.80
N LEU A 641 42.06 38.25 -23.86
CA LEU A 641 41.17 38.44 -25.03
C LEU A 641 40.86 37.26 -25.99
N SER A 642 39.59 36.84 -26.06
CA SER A 642 38.58 37.33 -27.04
C SER A 642 37.42 36.34 -27.28
N GLY A 643 36.20 36.90 -27.35
CA GLY A 643 35.04 36.47 -28.14
C GLY A 643 34.48 35.05 -28.01
N PHE A 644 33.28 34.89 -27.45
CA PHE A 644 32.07 34.53 -28.21
C PHE A 644 30.83 34.50 -27.27
N THR A 645 29.72 34.92 -27.84
CA THR A 645 28.40 35.27 -27.29
C THR A 645 27.72 34.12 -26.53
N VAL A 646 27.34 34.38 -25.26
CA VAL A 646 26.42 33.52 -24.49
C VAL A 646 25.28 34.38 -23.93
N GLN A 647 24.06 34.00 -24.31
CA GLN A 647 22.81 34.55 -23.78
C GLN A 647 22.72 34.31 -22.26
N ARG A 648 22.59 35.43 -21.54
CA ARG A 648 22.14 35.62 -20.16
C ARG A 648 21.37 34.43 -19.53
N TRP A 649 21.98 33.82 -18.52
CA TRP A 649 21.30 33.41 -17.28
C TRP A 649 22.03 34.07 -16.11
N ASN A 650 21.36 35.00 -15.44
CA ASN A 650 21.88 35.71 -14.27
C ASN A 650 20.99 35.40 -13.06
N LEU A 651 21.65 35.21 -11.91
CA LEU A 651 21.18 35.15 -10.51
C LEU A 651 21.06 33.76 -9.84
N CYS A 652 22.10 33.37 -9.08
CA CYS A 652 22.08 33.41 -7.60
C CYS A 652 23.36 32.79 -6.97
N ARG A 653 24.37 33.62 -6.71
CA ARG A 653 25.04 33.66 -5.38
C ARG A 653 24.16 34.63 -4.57
N THR A 654 23.64 34.35 -3.39
CA THR A 654 24.30 33.94 -2.15
C THR A 654 23.15 33.65 -1.18
N LEU A 655 23.16 32.54 -0.42
CA LEU A 655 22.60 32.47 0.94
C LEU A 655 22.88 31.11 1.58
N ASN A 656 23.34 31.22 2.82
CA ASN A 656 23.76 30.16 3.73
C ASN A 656 22.60 29.25 4.16
N LYS A 657 22.92 27.99 4.48
CA LYS A 657 22.14 27.01 5.26
C LYS A 657 20.80 26.53 4.65
N HIS A 658 20.85 25.35 4.01
CA HIS A 658 20.04 24.15 4.35
C HIS A 658 20.16 23.11 3.22
N TYR A 659 20.53 21.89 3.60
CA TYR A 659 20.47 20.68 2.79
C TYR A 659 19.07 20.47 2.24
N TYR A 660 18.86 20.49 0.93
CA TYR A 660 17.68 19.87 0.27
C TYR A 660 17.84 19.80 -1.26
N TRP A 661 18.90 19.19 -1.79
CA TRP A 661 18.94 18.84 -3.22
C TRP A 661 19.67 17.52 -3.42
N CYS A 662 18.93 16.41 -3.44
CA CYS A 662 19.22 15.21 -4.21
C CYS A 662 18.05 14.23 -4.10
N TYR A 663 17.06 14.31 -4.99
CA TYR A 663 16.02 13.28 -5.17
C TYR A 663 15.73 13.05 -6.67
N LEU A 664 16.75 13.25 -7.52
CA LEU A 664 16.58 13.30 -8.98
C LEU A 664 17.23 12.15 -9.76
N LEU A 665 18.01 11.26 -9.12
CA LEU A 665 18.65 10.12 -9.81
C LEU A 665 17.94 8.77 -9.58
N LYS A 666 17.23 8.58 -8.46
CA LYS A 666 16.41 7.37 -8.20
C LYS A 666 15.08 7.37 -8.97
N THR A 667 14.60 8.55 -9.36
CA THR A 667 13.33 8.78 -10.07
C THR A 667 13.49 9.01 -11.57
N SER A 668 14.72 9.07 -12.09
CA SER A 668 14.95 9.37 -13.51
C SER A 668 15.13 8.11 -14.36
N LEU A 669 15.89 7.11 -13.88
CA LEU A 669 16.24 5.93 -14.67
C LEU A 669 15.21 4.81 -14.57
N PHE A 670 14.78 4.44 -13.34
CA PHE A 670 13.78 3.39 -13.14
C PHE A 670 12.34 3.86 -13.46
N SER A 671 11.98 5.11 -13.16
CA SER A 671 10.66 5.63 -13.51
C SER A 671 10.46 5.81 -15.01
N LYS A 672 11.52 5.90 -15.82
CA LYS A 672 11.43 5.91 -17.29
C LYS A 672 11.14 4.53 -17.89
N CYS A 673 11.44 3.46 -17.15
CA CYS A 673 11.23 2.08 -17.60
C CYS A 673 9.96 1.42 -17.04
N LEU A 674 9.45 1.93 -15.92
CA LEU A 674 8.23 1.46 -15.25
C LEU A 674 6.96 2.19 -15.72
N ALA A 675 7.09 3.20 -16.58
CA ALA A 675 5.98 3.97 -17.15
C ALA A 675 5.47 3.38 -18.46
#